data_AF-A0A3E5HBC1-F1
#
_entry.id   AF-A0A3E5HBC1-F1
#
_cell.length_a   1.000
_cell.length_b   1.000
_cell.length_c   1.000
_cell.angle_alpha   90.00
_cell.angle_beta   90.00
_cell.angle_gamma   90.00
#
_symmetry.space_group_name_H-M   'P 1'
#
loop_
_entity.id
_entity.type
_entity.pdbx_description
1 polymer ?
#
loop_
_entity_poly.entity_id
_entity_poly.type
_entity_poly.pdbx_seq_one_letter_code
_entity_poly.pdbx_strand_id
1 'polypeptide(L)'
;MFFGALALTTFSYVGCKDYDDDIDRLEQKITENANAIAEINKLIEGGSVITKVENIIGGVEVTLSNGKSFTIKNGDAGKDGTQWTIGDDGYWYQDGKKTEFKAKGDKGDQGEPGTPGEPGTPGTPGEPGEPGQPGTPGKDGDTYIPGEDGFWYKNEVKPENKTDMTWVIPGVVSVADMGDYYIFSNLKNEAGEATSATVYKYSATFVSSLVHVPSNIHKELGDVVFLPVIGYDENSKEAAPVYEYNSSNKVVDATLVNGWATFEYKLNPANVNPKYYTGVSFVEKTATVATKAVTEIGLPIAKVVPNEDRGKLIVKATAGDNAENQNAFKMFTEYNEDGTMVSRYNNPVGKPFSEADEYGEVKENGLGKANMLAYVVKNTNEQLGAAENVNVVSDYVAAKRMVVEQQETTIAMPLKGTDRPAVIDQEAQVLTELTAIYKLADVTKDGKVDQALVNAKVAAIQPLLKLKYTESLDLNTVLKGIATKFHTNTGFNAKEGQYLLTDLGFENVTFKYELMSNPLGEVDQTFRYLKLDGSTISVINQQDAAIDREPVLKVQMYVDGVFVMTKLLKIKITQHEQLTEDFINKDLLPQTLACSPIYGGGLILDQEVPFKHVDTAGELDYLYKVDGLKIDFDQYFNKLKISKEKFVEYYGANPVVEVKKDGEEFTGWSLTADDSKNLRIDYSNVSGTATTLNNYIYFGLKPALHAGTYVIKFKYATTNKLAEYGSFTITTTLVVKDPKHVWVYNPSMWNGTENMLGYGQPTSGDYDTPFLMKAVLEDGFKEPAPCCGNWTFAIADATIEATDAKIVLVGGKHELQILKKEWMDKKIRIKVTEELAIGRTIDNYVSAGAESKEFDIVFPNPVAYTPINASAWYLVDQAPTATWDNGAYLPIYRFIKLYDTHRGETTNGLMYDGSQKAPWAKLNTVESGKSLFKMHQVKVSYELSDKNNDIVKRHASIVKNGEKEVGLLKWENTGGAAVGSVDQPIVINVTIENTWMGDPAQTTKQVHEVTVYVKKADTKYTKPSTGFLGTLAAPEGLGSYADLN
;
A
#
# COMPACT_ATOMS: atom_id res chain seq x y z
N MET A 1 10.04 14.69 56.75
CA MET A 1 8.70 14.04 56.67
C MET A 1 8.38 13.96 55.19
N PHE A 2 8.39 12.77 54.57
CA PHE A 2 7.22 11.87 54.42
C PHE A 2 6.02 12.60 53.79
N PHE A 3 5.44 12.26 52.63
CA PHE A 3 5.72 11.28 51.56
C PHE A 3 5.78 12.03 50.19
N GLY A 4 6.04 11.47 49.01
CA GLY A 4 6.23 10.08 48.56
C GLY A 4 6.66 10.06 47.06
N ALA A 5 6.33 8.99 46.30
CA ALA A 5 6.56 8.92 44.85
C ALA A 5 5.30 8.47 44.09
N LEU A 6 5.01 9.10 42.95
CA LEU A 6 4.18 8.54 41.88
C LEU A 6 4.66 9.08 40.53
N ALA A 7 5.40 8.27 39.76
CA ALA A 7 5.76 8.60 38.39
C ALA A 7 4.60 8.23 37.47
N LEU A 8 3.97 9.23 36.84
CA LEU A 8 2.97 9.02 35.80
C LEU A 8 3.67 8.59 34.52
N THR A 9 3.72 7.28 34.26
CA THR A 9 4.06 6.75 32.94
C THR A 9 2.93 7.08 31.97
N THR A 10 3.20 7.91 30.98
CA THR A 10 2.28 8.15 29.86
C THR A 10 2.08 6.87 29.07
N PHE A 11 0.87 6.31 29.10
CA PHE A 11 0.49 5.25 28.17
C PHE A 11 0.50 5.83 26.75
N SER A 12 1.46 5.39 25.94
CA SER A 12 1.42 5.57 24.49
C SER A 12 0.30 4.69 23.94
N TYR A 13 -0.82 5.31 23.56
CA TYR A 13 -1.84 4.65 22.76
C TYR A 13 -1.22 4.27 21.40
N VAL A 14 -1.11 2.97 21.14
CA VAL A 14 -0.80 2.42 19.83
C VAL A 14 -1.97 2.80 18.90
N GLY A 15 -1.69 3.58 17.86
CA GLY A 15 -2.71 4.05 16.93
C GLY A 15 -3.18 2.92 16.00
N CYS A 16 -4.41 3.00 15.49
CA CYS A 16 -5.02 1.95 14.66
C CYS A 16 -4.16 1.52 13.45
N LYS A 17 -3.28 2.41 12.97
CA LYS A 17 -2.39 2.14 11.84
C LYS A 17 -1.46 0.93 12.04
N ASP A 18 -0.96 0.70 13.25
CA ASP A 18 -0.08 -0.46 13.49
C ASP A 18 -0.83 -1.79 13.38
N TYR A 19 -2.15 -1.81 13.61
CA TYR A 19 -2.98 -3.00 13.41
C TYR A 19 -3.26 -3.26 11.93
N ASP A 20 -3.52 -2.22 11.14
CA ASP A 20 -3.69 -2.36 9.69
C ASP A 20 -2.37 -2.85 9.03
N ASP A 21 -1.24 -2.22 9.37
CA ASP A 21 0.10 -2.62 8.89
C ASP A 21 0.51 -4.04 9.41
N ASP A 22 -0.01 -4.49 10.55
CA ASP A 22 0.14 -5.87 11.06
C ASP A 22 -0.77 -6.87 10.33
N ILE A 23 -2.01 -6.50 10.01
CA ILE A 23 -2.97 -7.32 9.26
C ILE A 23 -2.48 -7.53 7.83
N ASP A 24 -2.11 -6.47 7.11
CA ASP A 24 -1.55 -6.54 5.75
C ASP A 24 -0.32 -7.46 5.70
N ARG A 25 0.57 -7.36 6.72
CA ARG A 25 1.75 -8.22 6.85
C ARG A 25 1.40 -9.68 7.18
N LEU A 26 0.29 -9.92 7.88
CA LEU A 26 -0.20 -11.28 8.15
C LEU A 26 -0.89 -11.87 6.91
N GLU A 27 -1.70 -11.12 6.18
CA GLU A 27 -2.32 -11.55 4.92
C GLU A 27 -1.28 -11.82 3.83
N GLN A 28 -0.24 -10.98 3.73
CA GLN A 28 0.91 -11.24 2.86
C GLN A 28 1.58 -12.57 3.22
N LYS A 29 1.89 -12.81 4.51
CA LYS A 29 2.49 -14.07 4.97
C LYS A 29 1.59 -15.29 4.77
N ILE A 30 0.28 -15.15 4.93
CA ILE A 30 -0.70 -16.20 4.64
C ILE A 30 -0.68 -16.53 3.14
N THR A 31 -0.65 -15.51 2.27
CA THR A 31 -0.58 -15.68 0.82
C THR A 31 0.73 -16.31 0.36
N GLU A 32 1.86 -15.88 0.92
CA GLU A 32 3.19 -16.47 0.68
C GLU A 32 3.24 -17.94 1.13
N ASN A 33 2.71 -18.26 2.32
CA ASN A 33 2.62 -19.63 2.82
C ASN A 33 1.67 -20.49 1.97
N ALA A 34 0.52 -19.97 1.52
CA ALA A 34 -0.42 -20.69 0.67
C ALA A 34 0.21 -21.05 -0.68
N ASN A 35 0.93 -20.11 -1.30
CA ASN A 35 1.67 -20.34 -2.54
C ASN A 35 2.80 -21.38 -2.34
N ALA A 36 3.55 -21.31 -1.23
CA ALA A 36 4.58 -22.29 -0.91
C ALA A 36 4.00 -23.70 -0.69
N ILE A 37 2.86 -23.82 0.02
CA ILE A 37 2.15 -25.09 0.20
C ILE A 37 1.63 -25.63 -1.14
N ALA A 38 1.10 -24.77 -2.01
CA ALA A 38 0.64 -25.17 -3.35
C ALA A 38 1.80 -25.68 -4.23
N GLU A 39 2.99 -25.05 -4.19
CA GLU A 39 4.16 -25.54 -4.91
C GLU A 39 4.68 -26.87 -4.32
N ILE A 40 4.70 -27.01 -2.99
CA ILE A 40 5.06 -28.28 -2.32
C ILE A 40 4.09 -29.41 -2.72
N ASN A 41 2.77 -29.18 -2.65
CA ASN A 41 1.76 -30.16 -3.04
C ASN A 41 1.95 -30.61 -4.50
N LYS A 42 2.18 -29.66 -5.43
CA LYS A 42 2.43 -29.96 -6.84
C LYS A 42 3.68 -30.81 -7.07
N LEU A 43 4.71 -30.67 -6.22
CA LEU A 43 5.91 -31.49 -6.29
C LEU A 43 5.70 -32.89 -5.69
N ILE A 44 4.88 -33.01 -4.63
CA ILE A 44 4.49 -34.29 -4.02
C ILE A 44 3.58 -35.08 -4.97
N GLU A 45 2.56 -34.45 -5.56
CA GLU A 45 1.70 -35.03 -6.61
C GLU A 45 2.49 -35.46 -7.84
N GLY A 46 3.56 -34.72 -8.17
CA GLY A 46 4.55 -35.09 -9.20
C GLY A 46 5.50 -36.23 -8.80
N GLY A 47 5.30 -36.89 -7.67
CA GLY A 47 6.11 -38.04 -7.21
C GLY A 47 7.48 -37.67 -6.65
N SER A 48 7.73 -36.40 -6.28
CA SER A 48 9.00 -36.00 -5.67
C SER A 48 9.04 -36.43 -4.20
N VAL A 49 10.09 -37.17 -3.82
CA VAL A 49 10.30 -37.65 -2.43
C VAL A 49 11.48 -36.94 -1.77
N ILE A 50 11.47 -36.83 -0.45
CA ILE A 50 12.61 -36.27 0.31
C ILE A 50 13.81 -37.21 0.18
N THR A 51 14.95 -36.66 -0.23
CA THR A 51 16.23 -37.39 -0.39
C THR A 51 17.29 -36.96 0.60
N LYS A 52 17.14 -35.80 1.24
CA LYS A 52 18.09 -35.26 2.23
C LYS A 52 17.38 -34.33 3.21
N VAL A 53 17.83 -34.34 4.47
CA VAL A 53 17.50 -33.34 5.49
C VAL A 53 18.79 -32.95 6.20
N GLU A 54 19.03 -31.65 6.37
CA GLU A 54 20.25 -31.09 6.98
C GLU A 54 19.89 -30.01 7.99
N ASN A 55 20.54 -30.00 9.16
CA ASN A 55 20.35 -28.92 10.13
C ASN A 55 21.11 -27.66 9.66
N ILE A 56 20.47 -26.51 9.76
CA ILE A 56 21.07 -25.20 9.53
C ILE A 56 20.94 -24.32 10.78
N ILE A 57 21.64 -23.19 10.83
CA ILE A 57 21.52 -22.24 11.95
C ILE A 57 20.08 -21.70 11.97
N GLY A 58 19.34 -22.05 13.03
CA GLY A 58 17.94 -21.63 13.22
C GLY A 58 16.93 -22.39 12.36
N GLY A 59 17.19 -23.63 11.93
CA GLY A 59 16.23 -24.41 11.15
C GLY A 59 16.75 -25.72 10.56
N VAL A 60 16.04 -26.23 9.56
CA VAL A 60 16.43 -27.40 8.74
C VAL A 60 16.26 -27.10 7.25
N GLU A 61 17.12 -27.68 6.41
CA GLU A 61 17.00 -27.69 4.95
C GLU A 61 16.60 -29.09 4.48
N VAL A 62 15.66 -29.18 3.54
CA VAL A 62 15.08 -30.42 3.02
C VAL A 62 15.25 -30.46 1.50
N THR A 63 15.91 -31.50 0.98
CA THR A 63 16.12 -31.70 -0.47
C THR A 63 15.19 -32.79 -1.02
N LEU A 64 14.62 -32.55 -2.20
CA LEU A 64 13.76 -33.50 -2.92
C LEU A 64 14.52 -34.27 -4.02
N SER A 65 13.93 -35.37 -4.49
CA SER A 65 14.46 -36.23 -5.57
C SER A 65 14.63 -35.53 -6.93
N ASN A 66 13.99 -34.36 -7.11
CA ASN A 66 14.15 -33.49 -8.28
C ASN A 66 15.32 -32.49 -8.17
N GLY A 67 16.04 -32.46 -7.03
CA GLY A 67 17.19 -31.59 -6.79
C GLY A 67 16.87 -30.20 -6.23
N LYS A 68 15.60 -29.83 -6.00
CA LYS A 68 15.24 -28.63 -5.24
C LYS A 68 15.46 -28.83 -3.73
N SER A 69 15.93 -27.79 -3.05
CA SER A 69 16.02 -27.71 -1.59
C SER A 69 15.12 -26.61 -1.02
N PHE A 70 14.61 -26.82 0.20
CA PHE A 70 13.71 -25.91 0.92
C PHE A 70 14.20 -25.70 2.35
N THR A 71 14.26 -24.46 2.81
CA THR A 71 14.66 -24.12 4.19
C THR A 71 13.43 -23.88 5.07
N ILE A 72 13.33 -24.60 6.19
CA ILE A 72 12.33 -24.44 7.25
C ILE A 72 13.03 -23.79 8.45
N LYS A 73 12.58 -22.60 8.88
CA LYS A 73 13.18 -21.86 10.01
C LYS A 73 12.39 -22.02 11.29
N ASN A 74 13.09 -22.06 12.42
CA ASN A 74 12.52 -21.93 13.75
C ASN A 74 12.06 -20.47 13.99
N GLY A 75 11.04 -20.29 14.84
CA GLY A 75 10.69 -18.96 15.35
C GLY A 75 11.74 -18.42 16.34
N ASP A 76 11.72 -17.12 16.62
CA ASP A 76 12.78 -16.38 17.35
C ASP A 76 13.07 -16.86 18.79
N ALA A 77 12.25 -17.77 19.35
CA ALA A 77 12.46 -18.41 20.66
C ALA A 77 12.53 -19.95 20.60
N GLY A 78 12.61 -20.55 19.40
CA GLY A 78 12.67 -21.99 19.18
C GLY A 78 14.05 -22.58 19.45
N LYS A 79 14.12 -23.65 20.25
CA LYS A 79 15.33 -24.48 20.38
C LYS A 79 15.59 -25.26 19.09
N ASP A 80 16.85 -25.64 18.88
CA ASP A 80 17.25 -26.50 17.76
C ASP A 80 16.40 -27.77 17.71
N GLY A 81 15.95 -28.11 16.51
CA GLY A 81 15.12 -29.29 16.26
C GLY A 81 15.94 -30.58 16.27
N THR A 82 15.26 -31.68 16.61
CA THR A 82 15.76 -33.06 16.49
C THR A 82 16.39 -33.30 15.12
N GLN A 83 17.64 -33.73 15.06
CA GLN A 83 18.35 -33.99 13.83
C GLN A 83 17.85 -35.30 13.20
N TRP A 84 17.47 -35.27 11.91
CA TRP A 84 17.13 -36.47 11.15
C TRP A 84 18.08 -36.62 9.96
N THR A 85 18.77 -37.76 9.88
CA THR A 85 19.69 -38.08 8.77
C THR A 85 19.41 -39.46 8.19
N ILE A 86 19.82 -39.71 6.96
CA ILE A 86 19.81 -41.05 6.36
C ILE A 86 21.21 -41.64 6.52
N GLY A 87 21.32 -42.80 7.16
CA GLY A 87 22.59 -43.51 7.27
C GLY A 87 22.97 -44.21 5.96
N ASP A 88 24.25 -44.54 5.79
CA ASP A 88 24.76 -45.27 4.61
C ASP A 88 24.11 -46.66 4.44
N ASP A 89 23.50 -47.19 5.49
CA ASP A 89 22.72 -48.44 5.51
C ASP A 89 21.25 -48.27 5.05
N GLY A 90 20.84 -47.04 4.68
CA GLY A 90 19.54 -46.72 4.13
C GLY A 90 18.42 -46.53 5.17
N TYR A 91 18.73 -46.44 6.46
CA TYR A 91 17.74 -46.17 7.52
C TYR A 91 17.72 -44.69 7.94
N TRP A 92 16.59 -44.23 8.49
CA TRP A 92 16.50 -42.94 9.16
C TRP A 92 17.19 -43.00 10.53
N TYR A 93 17.92 -41.95 10.88
CA TYR A 93 18.62 -41.77 12.15
C TYR A 93 18.10 -40.50 12.84
N GLN A 94 17.66 -40.63 14.09
CA GLN A 94 17.22 -39.52 14.94
C GLN A 94 18.33 -39.18 15.95
N ASP A 95 18.88 -37.96 15.89
CA ASP A 95 20.03 -37.50 16.69
C ASP A 95 21.22 -38.50 16.68
N GLY A 96 21.48 -39.09 15.50
CA GLY A 96 22.52 -40.11 15.32
C GLY A 96 22.18 -41.52 15.83
N LYS A 97 20.95 -41.75 16.34
CA LYS A 97 20.45 -43.10 16.65
C LYS A 97 19.65 -43.66 15.49
N LYS A 98 20.08 -44.81 14.96
CA LYS A 98 19.35 -45.57 13.95
C LYS A 98 17.92 -45.89 14.42
N THR A 99 16.94 -45.59 13.57
CA THR A 99 15.54 -45.99 13.76
C THR A 99 15.23 -47.26 12.96
N GLU A 100 14.06 -47.85 13.19
CA GLU A 100 13.58 -49.02 12.43
C GLU A 100 13.07 -48.67 11.02
N PHE A 101 12.88 -47.39 10.71
CA PHE A 101 12.31 -46.94 9.45
C PHE A 101 13.38 -46.83 8.34
N LYS A 102 13.16 -47.55 7.24
CA LYS A 102 14.05 -47.54 6.06
C LYS A 102 13.72 -46.32 5.19
N ALA A 103 14.70 -45.45 4.95
CA ALA A 103 14.57 -44.21 4.21
C ALA A 103 14.64 -44.39 2.68
N LYS A 104 15.16 -45.53 2.22
CA LYS A 104 15.34 -45.85 0.80
C LYS A 104 14.90 -47.28 0.52
N GLY A 105 13.99 -47.43 -0.44
CA GLY A 105 13.59 -48.74 -0.98
C GLY A 105 14.73 -49.38 -1.77
N ASP A 106 14.83 -50.70 -1.73
CA ASP A 106 15.85 -51.43 -2.48
C ASP A 106 15.57 -51.35 -3.98
N LYS A 107 16.62 -51.11 -4.78
CA LYS A 107 16.51 -50.99 -6.23
C LYS A 107 16.24 -52.38 -6.82
N GLY A 108 15.08 -52.56 -7.45
CA GLY A 108 14.74 -53.80 -8.16
C GLY A 108 15.75 -54.12 -9.27
N ASP A 109 16.04 -55.40 -9.45
CA ASP A 109 17.00 -55.89 -10.43
C ASP A 109 16.57 -55.58 -11.87
N GLN A 110 17.55 -55.29 -12.72
CA GLN A 110 17.33 -55.01 -14.13
C GLN A 110 17.00 -56.32 -14.87
N GLY A 111 15.81 -56.40 -15.47
CA GLY A 111 15.40 -57.56 -16.27
C GLY A 111 16.35 -57.83 -17.45
N GLU A 112 16.56 -59.11 -17.77
CA GLU A 112 17.47 -59.52 -18.84
C GLU A 112 17.01 -59.04 -20.23
N PRO A 113 17.94 -58.70 -21.14
CA PRO A 113 17.59 -58.30 -22.50
C PRO A 113 16.94 -59.44 -23.30
N GLY A 114 15.78 -59.17 -23.89
CA GLY A 114 15.12 -60.12 -24.80
C GLY A 114 15.93 -60.40 -26.07
N THR A 115 15.98 -61.66 -26.49
CA THR A 115 16.64 -62.08 -27.74
C THR A 115 15.93 -61.52 -28.98
N PRO A 116 16.66 -61.02 -30.00
CA PRO A 116 16.06 -60.54 -31.25
C PRO A 116 15.31 -61.64 -32.01
N GLY A 117 14.10 -61.34 -32.48
CA GLY A 117 13.32 -62.23 -33.35
C GLY A 117 13.69 -62.10 -34.84
N GLU A 118 13.50 -63.18 -35.60
CA GLU A 118 13.76 -63.18 -37.05
C GLU A 118 12.71 -62.35 -37.85
N PRO A 119 13.06 -61.81 -39.04
CA PRO A 119 12.18 -60.91 -39.78
C PRO A 119 11.03 -61.64 -40.50
N GLY A 120 9.78 -61.28 -40.17
CA GLY A 120 8.56 -61.69 -40.87
C GLY A 120 7.95 -60.56 -41.72
N THR A 121 7.23 -60.93 -42.79
CA THR A 121 6.73 -60.02 -43.84
C THR A 121 5.61 -59.05 -43.40
N PRO A 122 5.40 -57.90 -44.09
CA PRO A 122 4.47 -56.87 -43.65
C PRO A 122 2.99 -57.30 -43.64
N GLY A 123 2.34 -57.14 -42.50
CA GLY A 123 0.87 -57.14 -42.35
C GLY A 123 0.34 -55.72 -42.10
N THR A 124 -0.97 -55.53 -42.30
CA THR A 124 -1.66 -54.24 -42.08
C THR A 124 -1.53 -53.74 -40.63
N PRO A 125 -1.53 -52.41 -40.38
CA PRO A 125 -1.48 -51.85 -39.03
C PRO A 125 -2.61 -52.41 -38.14
N GLY A 126 -2.24 -52.99 -37.00
CA GLY A 126 -3.17 -53.34 -35.93
C GLY A 126 -3.49 -52.13 -35.05
N GLU A 127 -4.59 -52.22 -34.30
CA GLU A 127 -4.95 -51.21 -33.31
C GLU A 127 -3.89 -51.07 -32.20
N PRO A 128 -3.74 -49.90 -31.57
CA PRO A 128 -2.85 -49.73 -30.42
C PRO A 128 -3.21 -50.70 -29.29
N GLY A 129 -2.22 -51.47 -28.82
CA GLY A 129 -2.42 -52.37 -27.69
C GLY A 129 -2.73 -51.60 -26.40
N GLU A 130 -3.57 -52.19 -25.53
CA GLU A 130 -3.90 -51.60 -24.24
C GLU A 130 -2.65 -51.38 -23.37
N PRO A 131 -2.62 -50.32 -22.53
CA PRO A 131 -1.55 -50.13 -21.56
C PRO A 131 -1.41 -51.35 -20.64
N GLY A 132 -0.18 -51.83 -20.45
CA GLY A 132 0.08 -52.93 -19.53
C GLY A 132 -0.41 -52.60 -18.12
N GLN A 133 -1.10 -53.56 -17.47
CA GLN A 133 -1.61 -53.36 -16.11
C GLN A 133 -0.47 -52.98 -15.15
N PRO A 134 -0.73 -52.06 -14.18
CA PRO A 134 0.21 -51.78 -13.10
C PRO A 134 0.61 -53.06 -12.37
N GLY A 135 1.90 -53.19 -12.03
CA GLY A 135 2.37 -54.27 -11.17
C GLY A 135 1.61 -54.26 -9.84
N THR A 136 1.21 -55.43 -9.34
CA THR A 136 0.51 -55.52 -8.05
C THR A 136 1.39 -54.95 -6.93
N PRO A 137 0.80 -54.24 -5.95
CA PRO A 137 1.52 -53.79 -4.77
C PRO A 137 2.31 -54.94 -4.12
N GLY A 138 3.49 -54.64 -3.61
CA GLY A 138 4.23 -55.58 -2.77
C GLY A 138 3.38 -55.96 -1.56
N LYS A 139 3.37 -57.24 -1.17
CA LYS A 139 2.60 -57.69 0.00
C LYS A 139 3.10 -57.00 1.27
N ASP A 140 2.15 -56.53 2.07
CA ASP A 140 2.45 -55.91 3.37
C ASP A 140 3.25 -56.85 4.28
N GLY A 141 4.06 -56.23 5.15
CA GLY A 141 4.86 -56.96 6.14
C GLY A 141 3.97 -57.64 7.18
N ASP A 142 4.27 -58.89 7.46
CA ASP A 142 3.46 -59.69 8.40
C ASP A 142 3.54 -59.16 9.84
N THR A 143 2.38 -58.78 10.40
CA THR A 143 2.22 -58.25 11.76
C THR A 143 1.74 -59.33 12.73
N TYR A 144 2.17 -59.30 14.00
CA TYR A 144 1.68 -60.23 15.04
C TYR A 144 0.74 -59.50 16.01
N ILE A 145 -0.49 -60.02 16.16
CA ILE A 145 -1.56 -59.49 17.00
C ILE A 145 -1.83 -60.50 18.13
N PRO A 146 -1.94 -60.10 19.40
CA PRO A 146 -2.21 -61.04 20.48
C PRO A 146 -3.69 -61.44 20.48
N GLY A 147 -3.98 -62.73 20.61
CA GLY A 147 -5.34 -63.27 20.76
C GLY A 147 -5.73 -63.49 22.22
N GLU A 148 -7.04 -63.46 22.50
CA GLU A 148 -7.61 -63.63 23.85
C GLU A 148 -7.25 -64.99 24.49
N ASP A 149 -6.90 -65.98 23.67
CA ASP A 149 -6.54 -67.34 24.08
C ASP A 149 -5.06 -67.53 24.48
N GLY A 150 -4.27 -66.45 24.48
CA GLY A 150 -2.85 -66.45 24.90
C GLY A 150 -1.83 -66.60 23.78
N PHE A 151 -2.26 -66.74 22.52
CA PHE A 151 -1.39 -66.96 21.35
C PHE A 151 -1.28 -65.71 20.47
N TRP A 152 -0.20 -65.61 19.70
CA TRP A 152 -0.07 -64.60 18.65
C TRP A 152 -0.79 -65.07 17.37
N TYR A 153 -1.41 -64.13 16.67
CA TYR A 153 -2.08 -64.29 15.40
C TYR A 153 -1.40 -63.43 14.34
N LYS A 154 -1.32 -63.93 13.11
CA LYS A 154 -0.61 -63.29 12.01
C LYS A 154 -1.56 -62.44 11.16
N ASN A 155 -1.31 -61.14 11.08
CA ASN A 155 -2.09 -60.09 10.39
C ASN A 155 -3.51 -59.85 10.89
N GLU A 156 -4.26 -60.88 11.30
CA GLU A 156 -5.65 -60.76 11.73
C GLU A 156 -6.02 -61.92 12.68
N VAL A 157 -6.88 -61.68 13.68
CA VAL A 157 -7.29 -62.69 14.67
C VAL A 157 -8.34 -63.64 14.08
N LYS A 158 -7.87 -64.59 13.25
CA LYS A 158 -8.67 -65.67 12.65
C LYS A 158 -8.03 -67.04 12.93
N PRO A 159 -8.81 -68.13 13.06
CA PRO A 159 -8.26 -69.47 13.38
C PRO A 159 -7.10 -69.92 12.47
N GLU A 160 -7.19 -69.63 11.17
CA GLU A 160 -6.18 -69.92 10.14
C GLU A 160 -4.89 -69.09 10.27
N ASN A 161 -4.93 -67.97 11.00
CA ASN A 161 -3.80 -67.08 11.25
C ASN A 161 -3.16 -67.31 12.63
N LYS A 162 -3.72 -68.20 13.46
CA LYS A 162 -3.18 -68.51 14.78
C LYS A 162 -1.78 -69.12 14.65
N THR A 163 -0.86 -68.68 15.50
CA THR A 163 0.50 -69.23 15.57
C THR A 163 0.71 -70.04 16.85
N ASP A 164 1.73 -70.91 16.85
CA ASP A 164 2.12 -71.68 18.04
C ASP A 164 2.86 -70.83 19.09
N MET A 165 3.13 -69.54 18.80
CA MET A 165 3.83 -68.63 19.70
C MET A 165 2.85 -68.03 20.73
N THR A 166 3.20 -68.09 22.01
CA THR A 166 2.41 -67.48 23.08
C THR A 166 2.89 -66.07 23.42
N TRP A 167 1.99 -65.19 23.84
CA TRP A 167 2.34 -63.92 24.50
C TRP A 167 2.32 -64.05 26.03
N VAL A 168 1.72 -65.12 26.55
CA VAL A 168 1.72 -65.47 27.98
C VAL A 168 3.02 -66.19 28.35
N ILE A 169 3.85 -65.57 29.19
CA ILE A 169 5.11 -66.15 29.67
C ILE A 169 4.88 -66.78 31.06
N PRO A 170 5.02 -68.12 31.23
CA PRO A 170 4.76 -68.79 32.50
C PRO A 170 5.55 -68.20 33.68
N GLY A 171 4.85 -67.91 34.78
CA GLY A 171 5.45 -67.36 36.01
C GLY A 171 5.76 -65.86 35.99
N VAL A 172 5.52 -65.17 34.88
CA VAL A 172 5.65 -63.71 34.74
C VAL A 172 4.27 -63.13 34.46
N VAL A 173 3.93 -61.97 35.06
CA VAL A 173 2.72 -61.24 34.68
C VAL A 173 2.93 -60.67 33.28
N SER A 174 2.25 -61.25 32.28
CA SER A 174 2.27 -60.76 30.90
C SER A 174 1.05 -59.90 30.67
N VAL A 175 1.23 -58.78 29.96
CA VAL A 175 0.15 -57.87 29.59
C VAL A 175 0.09 -57.82 28.08
N ALA A 176 -1.06 -58.14 27.51
CA ALA A 176 -1.31 -57.99 26.09
C ALA A 176 -2.41 -56.96 25.82
N ASP A 177 -2.18 -56.18 24.76
CA ASP A 177 -3.06 -55.12 24.30
C ASP A 177 -4.05 -55.67 23.28
N MET A 178 -5.33 -55.72 23.63
CA MET A 178 -6.45 -56.17 22.78
C MET A 178 -7.15 -54.99 22.07
N GLY A 179 -6.47 -53.85 21.92
CA GLY A 179 -7.02 -52.62 21.35
C GLY A 179 -7.86 -51.83 22.36
N ASP A 180 -9.06 -52.33 22.71
CA ASP A 180 -9.99 -51.66 23.64
C ASP A 180 -9.68 -51.94 25.12
N TYR A 181 -8.92 -52.99 25.41
CA TYR A 181 -8.61 -53.43 26.77
C TYR A 181 -7.25 -54.14 26.85
N TYR A 182 -6.73 -54.30 28.07
CA TYR A 182 -5.56 -55.10 28.38
C TYR A 182 -5.99 -56.43 29.01
N ILE A 183 -5.37 -57.54 28.61
CA ILE A 183 -5.41 -58.79 29.38
C ILE A 183 -4.11 -58.91 30.15
N PHE A 184 -4.22 -59.01 31.47
CA PHE A 184 -3.15 -59.38 32.38
C PHE A 184 -3.25 -60.89 32.64
N SER A 185 -2.20 -61.66 32.36
CA SER A 185 -2.12 -63.09 32.69
C SER A 185 -1.19 -63.34 33.88
N ASN A 186 -1.30 -64.52 34.51
CA ASN A 186 -0.49 -64.95 35.66
C ASN A 186 -0.58 -64.03 36.90
N LEU A 187 -1.68 -63.29 37.06
CA LEU A 187 -2.01 -62.64 38.33
C LEU A 187 -2.35 -63.70 39.38
N LYS A 188 -2.07 -63.46 40.65
CA LYS A 188 -2.43 -64.40 41.73
C LYS A 188 -3.77 -64.03 42.35
N ASN A 189 -4.67 -65.00 42.46
CA ASN A 189 -5.88 -64.87 43.27
C ASN A 189 -5.54 -64.95 44.79
N GLU A 190 -6.54 -64.80 45.66
CA GLU A 190 -6.36 -64.87 47.11
C GLU A 190 -5.84 -66.24 47.61
N ALA A 191 -6.04 -67.32 46.83
CA ALA A 191 -5.49 -68.65 47.09
C ALA A 191 -4.04 -68.84 46.57
N GLY A 192 -3.48 -67.85 45.88
CA GLY A 192 -2.12 -67.88 45.31
C GLY A 192 -2.02 -68.55 43.93
N GLU A 193 -3.14 -68.94 43.33
CA GLU A 193 -3.23 -69.58 42.01
C GLU A 193 -3.15 -68.54 40.89
N ALA A 194 -2.56 -68.94 39.75
CA ALA A 194 -2.44 -68.07 38.58
C ALA A 194 -3.79 -67.94 37.84
N THR A 195 -4.19 -66.71 37.56
CA THR A 195 -5.41 -66.34 36.82
C THR A 195 -5.14 -65.18 35.87
N SER A 196 -6.12 -64.81 35.04
CA SER A 196 -6.09 -63.64 34.18
C SER A 196 -7.12 -62.59 34.62
N ALA A 197 -6.86 -61.32 34.33
CA ALA A 197 -7.80 -60.22 34.52
C ALA A 197 -7.84 -59.29 33.30
N THR A 198 -9.03 -58.87 32.92
CA THR A 198 -9.27 -57.89 31.86
C THR A 198 -9.40 -56.49 32.46
N VAL A 199 -8.63 -55.54 31.95
CA VAL A 199 -8.67 -54.12 32.35
C VAL A 199 -8.93 -53.27 31.11
N TYR A 200 -10.14 -52.74 30.97
CA TYR A 200 -10.48 -51.80 29.90
C TYR A 200 -9.63 -50.53 30.00
N LYS A 201 -9.07 -50.07 28.88
CA LYS A 201 -8.13 -48.93 28.85
C LYS A 201 -8.76 -47.59 29.26
N TYR A 202 -10.09 -47.52 29.23
CA TYR A 202 -10.86 -46.30 29.41
C TYR A 202 -12.06 -46.57 30.33
N SER A 203 -12.27 -45.72 31.34
CA SER A 203 -13.38 -45.84 32.31
C SER A 203 -14.70 -45.32 31.73
N ALA A 204 -15.15 -45.92 30.61
CA ALA A 204 -16.16 -45.35 29.74
C ALA A 204 -17.14 -46.40 29.20
N THR A 205 -17.59 -47.30 30.08
CA THR A 205 -18.51 -48.41 29.77
C THR A 205 -19.97 -47.99 29.63
N PHE A 206 -20.32 -46.75 29.97
CA PHE A 206 -21.68 -46.19 29.88
C PHE A 206 -21.65 -44.64 29.85
N VAL A 207 -22.67 -44.04 29.26
CA VAL A 207 -22.96 -42.60 29.35
C VAL A 207 -23.59 -42.31 30.71
N SER A 208 -23.07 -41.34 31.44
CA SER A 208 -23.63 -40.86 32.73
C SER A 208 -24.40 -39.54 32.58
N SER A 209 -23.99 -38.67 31.65
CA SER A 209 -24.74 -37.48 31.24
C SER A 209 -24.38 -37.09 29.79
N LEU A 210 -25.24 -36.32 29.15
CA LEU A 210 -24.95 -35.67 27.87
C LEU A 210 -25.43 -34.21 27.89
N VAL A 211 -24.70 -33.33 27.22
CA VAL A 211 -24.98 -31.89 27.16
C VAL A 211 -24.96 -31.42 25.70
N HIS A 212 -25.97 -30.68 25.29
CA HIS A 212 -26.08 -30.09 23.97
C HIS A 212 -25.01 -29.01 23.73
N VAL A 213 -24.51 -28.96 22.50
CA VAL A 213 -23.65 -27.89 22.00
C VAL A 213 -24.51 -27.00 21.11
N PRO A 214 -24.81 -25.75 21.50
CA PRO A 214 -25.59 -24.83 20.67
C PRO A 214 -24.97 -24.64 19.29
N SER A 215 -25.82 -24.65 18.26
CA SER A 215 -25.44 -24.39 16.87
C SER A 215 -26.55 -23.58 16.19
N ASN A 216 -26.24 -22.36 15.76
CA ASN A 216 -27.22 -21.44 15.21
C ASN A 216 -27.09 -21.45 13.67
N ILE A 217 -28.21 -21.66 12.97
CA ILE A 217 -28.27 -21.70 11.50
C ILE A 217 -27.95 -20.33 10.87
N HIS A 218 -28.15 -19.24 11.61
CA HIS A 218 -27.73 -17.90 11.21
C HIS A 218 -27.30 -17.09 12.43
N LYS A 219 -26.34 -16.17 12.26
CA LYS A 219 -25.76 -15.35 13.36
C LYS A 219 -26.75 -14.40 14.04
N GLU A 220 -27.83 -14.03 13.35
CA GLU A 220 -28.90 -13.17 13.89
C GLU A 220 -29.95 -14.00 14.66
N LEU A 221 -29.85 -15.34 14.63
CA LEU A 221 -30.66 -16.22 15.46
C LEU A 221 -29.89 -16.53 16.75
N GLY A 222 -30.52 -16.31 17.91
CA GLY A 222 -29.96 -16.64 19.22
C GLY A 222 -29.86 -18.14 19.48
N ASP A 223 -29.59 -18.53 20.73
CA ASP A 223 -29.33 -19.92 21.16
C ASP A 223 -30.58 -20.83 21.13
N VAL A 224 -31.12 -21.02 19.93
CA VAL A 224 -32.36 -21.74 19.61
C VAL A 224 -32.11 -22.60 18.38
N VAL A 225 -32.44 -23.89 18.46
CA VAL A 225 -32.30 -24.79 17.32
C VAL A 225 -33.53 -24.67 16.42
N PHE A 226 -33.33 -24.23 15.18
CA PHE A 226 -34.41 -24.12 14.21
C PHE A 226 -34.50 -25.40 13.36
N LEU A 227 -35.72 -25.93 13.21
CA LEU A 227 -36.06 -27.03 12.33
C LEU A 227 -36.46 -26.45 10.95
N PRO A 228 -35.61 -26.58 9.91
CA PRO A 228 -35.84 -25.92 8.62
C PRO A 228 -36.82 -26.70 7.73
N VAL A 229 -37.68 -25.97 7.01
CA VAL A 229 -38.57 -26.52 5.96
C VAL A 229 -38.66 -25.58 4.76
N ILE A 230 -38.93 -26.14 3.58
CA ILE A 230 -39.51 -25.38 2.47
C ILE A 230 -41.04 -25.54 2.58
N GLY A 231 -41.78 -24.44 2.65
CA GLY A 231 -43.24 -24.43 2.78
C GLY A 231 -43.94 -24.14 1.45
N TYR A 232 -45.10 -24.77 1.22
CA TYR A 232 -46.00 -24.37 0.13
C TYR A 232 -46.53 -22.95 0.34
N ASP A 233 -46.60 -22.19 -0.74
CA ASP A 233 -46.93 -20.76 -0.78
C ASP A 233 -48.28 -20.47 -1.48
N GLU A 234 -48.64 -19.19 -1.62
CA GLU A 234 -49.88 -18.78 -2.30
C GLU A 234 -49.97 -19.31 -3.75
N ASN A 235 -48.83 -19.46 -4.45
CA ASN A 235 -48.78 -19.98 -5.82
C ASN A 235 -49.23 -21.45 -5.93
N SER A 236 -49.33 -22.15 -4.80
CA SER A 236 -49.69 -23.57 -4.70
C SER A 236 -51.16 -23.81 -4.30
N LYS A 237 -51.91 -22.76 -3.92
CA LYS A 237 -53.35 -22.85 -3.55
C LYS A 237 -54.26 -23.10 -4.74
N GLU A 238 -53.95 -22.48 -5.87
CA GLU A 238 -54.83 -22.45 -7.04
C GLU A 238 -55.08 -23.83 -7.65
N ALA A 239 -56.21 -23.96 -8.36
CA ALA A 239 -56.61 -25.22 -8.97
C ALA A 239 -55.67 -25.67 -10.10
N ALA A 240 -55.05 -24.71 -10.80
CA ALA A 240 -53.99 -24.92 -11.77
C ALA A 240 -52.65 -24.48 -11.19
N PRO A 241 -51.57 -25.27 -11.31
CA PRO A 241 -50.27 -24.90 -10.76
C PRO A 241 -49.67 -23.72 -11.54
N VAL A 242 -48.95 -22.85 -10.85
CA VAL A 242 -48.01 -21.94 -11.52
C VAL A 242 -46.90 -22.79 -12.16
N TYR A 243 -46.61 -22.53 -13.44
CA TYR A 243 -45.64 -23.31 -14.25
C TYR A 243 -44.25 -23.47 -13.62
N GLU A 244 -43.87 -22.56 -12.74
CA GLU A 244 -42.64 -22.59 -11.94
C GLU A 244 -42.60 -23.76 -10.94
N TYR A 245 -43.72 -24.06 -10.28
CA TYR A 245 -43.78 -24.80 -9.00
C TYR A 245 -44.53 -26.15 -9.06
N ASN A 246 -45.23 -26.43 -10.17
CA ASN A 246 -45.87 -27.72 -10.48
C ASN A 246 -46.80 -28.30 -9.38
N SER A 247 -47.28 -27.47 -8.47
CA SER A 247 -48.08 -27.84 -7.30
C SER A 247 -49.40 -27.07 -7.30
N SER A 248 -50.51 -27.76 -7.06
CA SER A 248 -51.86 -27.16 -7.04
C SER A 248 -52.73 -27.76 -5.94
N ASN A 249 -53.76 -27.01 -5.52
CA ASN A 249 -54.67 -27.37 -4.43
C ASN A 249 -53.95 -27.76 -3.12
N LYS A 250 -52.82 -27.11 -2.81
CA LYS A 250 -52.04 -27.34 -1.59
C LYS A 250 -52.50 -26.41 -0.47
N VAL A 251 -52.37 -26.89 0.75
CA VAL A 251 -52.55 -26.07 1.96
C VAL A 251 -51.29 -25.20 2.09
N VAL A 252 -51.47 -23.88 2.07
CA VAL A 252 -50.39 -22.95 2.42
C VAL A 252 -49.88 -23.27 3.81
N ASP A 253 -48.58 -23.13 3.99
CA ASP A 253 -47.87 -23.50 5.21
C ASP A 253 -47.78 -25.01 5.51
N ALA A 254 -48.16 -25.89 4.57
CA ALA A 254 -47.77 -27.29 4.61
C ALA A 254 -46.29 -27.47 4.21
N THR A 255 -45.66 -28.54 4.69
CA THR A 255 -44.26 -28.83 4.37
C THR A 255 -44.16 -29.36 2.93
N LEU A 256 -43.44 -28.67 2.05
CA LEU A 256 -43.03 -29.19 0.74
C LEU A 256 -41.78 -30.07 0.89
N VAL A 257 -40.74 -29.54 1.55
CA VAL A 257 -39.50 -30.29 1.83
C VAL A 257 -39.09 -30.12 3.28
N ASN A 258 -38.70 -31.24 3.90
CA ASN A 258 -38.08 -31.26 5.22
C ASN A 258 -36.57 -30.99 5.11
N GLY A 259 -36.07 -29.99 5.83
CA GLY A 259 -34.64 -29.84 6.09
C GLY A 259 -34.26 -30.45 7.45
N TRP A 260 -32.97 -30.49 7.76
CA TRP A 260 -32.41 -31.18 8.92
C TRP A 260 -31.65 -30.21 9.83
N ALA A 261 -32.17 -30.01 11.05
CA ALA A 261 -31.43 -29.38 12.12
C ALA A 261 -30.44 -30.39 12.72
N THR A 262 -29.21 -29.97 13.00
CA THR A 262 -28.21 -30.82 13.65
C THR A 262 -28.14 -30.47 15.14
N PHE A 263 -28.38 -31.46 16.00
CA PHE A 263 -28.16 -31.39 17.44
C PHE A 263 -26.87 -32.15 17.76
N GLU A 264 -25.87 -31.43 18.27
CA GLU A 264 -24.62 -32.03 18.75
C GLU A 264 -24.66 -32.18 20.26
N TYR A 265 -24.25 -33.34 20.77
CA TYR A 265 -24.15 -33.63 22.19
C TYR A 265 -22.75 -34.09 22.56
N LYS A 266 -22.18 -33.49 23.60
CA LYS A 266 -20.99 -34.00 24.28
C LYS A 266 -21.41 -34.98 25.37
N LEU A 267 -20.82 -36.16 25.35
CA LEU A 267 -21.08 -37.22 26.32
C LEU A 267 -20.11 -37.11 27.50
N ASN A 268 -20.57 -37.57 28.66
CA ASN A 268 -19.77 -37.72 29.86
C ASN A 268 -19.88 -39.19 30.31
N PRO A 269 -18.77 -39.92 30.52
CA PRO A 269 -17.39 -39.53 30.20
C PRO A 269 -17.15 -39.23 28.71
N ALA A 270 -16.22 -38.31 28.41
CA ALA A 270 -15.92 -37.85 27.04
C ALA A 270 -15.15 -38.87 26.17
N ASN A 271 -15.05 -40.12 26.63
CA ASN A 271 -14.36 -41.23 25.96
C ASN A 271 -15.24 -42.49 25.84
N VAL A 272 -16.57 -42.37 26.09
CA VAL A 272 -17.51 -43.48 25.90
C VAL A 272 -17.54 -43.90 24.43
N ASN A 273 -17.46 -45.21 24.21
CA ASN A 273 -17.50 -45.82 22.88
C ASN A 273 -18.96 -45.88 22.37
N PRO A 274 -19.26 -45.44 21.14
CA PRO A 274 -20.60 -45.51 20.54
C PRO A 274 -21.29 -46.87 20.60
N LYS A 275 -20.56 -47.99 20.71
CA LYS A 275 -21.16 -49.34 20.84
C LYS A 275 -21.87 -49.61 22.17
N TYR A 276 -21.65 -48.78 23.20
CA TYR A 276 -22.20 -48.98 24.56
C TYR A 276 -23.46 -48.16 24.84
N TYR A 277 -24.00 -47.44 23.85
CA TYR A 277 -25.27 -46.73 23.97
C TYR A 277 -26.02 -46.68 22.64
N THR A 278 -27.34 -46.45 22.71
CA THR A 278 -28.20 -46.19 21.56
C THR A 278 -29.03 -44.93 21.78
N GLY A 279 -29.15 -44.10 20.75
CA GLY A 279 -30.12 -43.01 20.75
C GLY A 279 -31.54 -43.56 20.69
N VAL A 280 -32.44 -43.03 21.51
CA VAL A 280 -33.83 -43.50 21.65
C VAL A 280 -34.78 -42.58 20.88
N SER A 281 -35.00 -41.38 21.41
CA SER A 281 -35.89 -40.37 20.83
C SER A 281 -35.63 -39.01 21.48
N PHE A 282 -36.24 -37.96 20.95
CA PHE A 282 -36.49 -36.76 21.75
C PHE A 282 -37.56 -37.03 22.81
N VAL A 283 -37.52 -36.25 23.88
CA VAL A 283 -38.61 -36.05 24.84
C VAL A 283 -38.84 -34.55 25.00
N GLU A 284 -40.09 -34.16 25.22
CA GLU A 284 -40.48 -32.76 25.37
C GLU A 284 -40.70 -32.37 26.82
N LYS A 285 -40.60 -31.07 27.09
CA LYS A 285 -41.07 -30.48 28.35
C LYS A 285 -41.67 -29.11 28.12
N THR A 286 -42.99 -29.02 28.23
CA THR A 286 -43.71 -27.75 28.18
C THR A 286 -43.54 -27.02 29.52
N ALA A 287 -42.82 -25.90 29.52
CA ALA A 287 -42.70 -25.03 30.69
C ALA A 287 -44.09 -24.52 31.12
N THR A 288 -44.52 -24.91 32.32
CA THR A 288 -45.92 -24.82 32.75
C THR A 288 -46.30 -23.42 33.24
N VAL A 289 -47.46 -22.90 32.82
CA VAL A 289 -48.41 -22.26 33.75
C VAL A 289 -49.84 -22.59 33.33
N ALA A 290 -50.70 -22.81 34.31
CA ALA A 290 -52.10 -23.18 34.14
C ALA A 290 -52.95 -22.09 33.46
N THR A 291 -53.55 -22.41 32.31
CA THR A 291 -55.00 -22.32 32.04
C THR A 291 -55.31 -22.72 30.60
N LYS A 292 -56.39 -23.50 30.41
CA LYS A 292 -56.79 -24.22 29.18
C LYS A 292 -55.85 -25.35 28.74
N ALA A 293 -56.44 -26.32 28.06
CA ALA A 293 -55.78 -27.55 27.64
C ALA A 293 -54.66 -27.24 26.63
N VAL A 294 -53.47 -27.79 26.91
CA VAL A 294 -52.34 -27.81 25.98
C VAL A 294 -52.46 -29.09 25.19
N THR A 295 -52.60 -28.99 23.87
CA THR A 295 -52.42 -30.14 22.96
C THR A 295 -50.95 -30.56 23.04
N GLU A 296 -50.69 -31.86 23.16
CA GLU A 296 -49.33 -32.42 23.15
C GLU A 296 -48.56 -31.93 21.91
N ILE A 297 -47.25 -31.72 22.03
CA ILE A 297 -46.40 -31.37 20.90
C ILE A 297 -45.87 -32.68 20.28
N GLY A 298 -45.54 -32.61 18.99
CA GLY A 298 -45.16 -33.74 18.18
C GLY A 298 -43.65 -33.83 18.18
N LEU A 299 -43.12 -34.96 18.67
CA LEU A 299 -41.69 -35.22 18.62
C LEU A 299 -41.19 -35.12 17.17
N PRO A 300 -40.09 -34.38 16.89
CA PRO A 300 -39.55 -34.28 15.55
C PRO A 300 -39.03 -35.63 15.08
N ILE A 301 -39.09 -35.87 13.77
CA ILE A 301 -38.49 -37.08 13.18
C ILE A 301 -36.98 -36.93 13.28
N ALA A 302 -36.31 -37.91 13.90
CA ALA A 302 -34.89 -37.84 14.24
C ALA A 302 -34.11 -39.05 13.70
N LYS A 303 -32.93 -38.79 13.15
CA LYS A 303 -31.93 -39.79 12.76
C LYS A 303 -30.63 -39.57 13.55
N VAL A 304 -30.15 -40.60 14.23
CA VAL A 304 -28.78 -40.58 14.78
C VAL A 304 -27.82 -40.66 13.59
N VAL A 305 -26.84 -39.77 13.54
CA VAL A 305 -25.76 -39.84 12.54
C VAL A 305 -24.68 -40.77 13.11
N PRO A 306 -24.34 -41.88 12.42
CA PRO A 306 -23.24 -42.74 12.84
C PRO A 306 -21.93 -41.95 12.91
N ASN A 307 -21.18 -42.12 13.99
CA ASN A 307 -19.86 -41.52 14.16
C ASN A 307 -18.95 -42.48 14.94
N GLU A 308 -17.66 -42.48 14.62
CA GLU A 308 -16.62 -43.22 15.33
C GLU A 308 -15.97 -42.40 16.46
N ASP A 309 -16.17 -41.07 16.46
CA ASP A 309 -15.69 -40.17 17.52
C ASP A 309 -16.24 -40.58 18.89
N ARG A 310 -15.33 -41.00 19.79
CA ARG A 310 -15.68 -41.30 21.18
C ARG A 310 -16.13 -40.03 21.90
N GLY A 311 -17.15 -40.16 22.75
CA GLY A 311 -17.65 -39.05 23.56
C GLY A 311 -18.53 -38.01 22.83
N LYS A 312 -18.91 -38.26 21.57
CA LYS A 312 -19.78 -37.36 20.78
C LYS A 312 -21.01 -38.11 20.24
N LEU A 313 -22.15 -37.43 20.24
CA LEU A 313 -23.39 -37.90 19.62
C LEU A 313 -23.94 -36.78 18.73
N ILE A 314 -24.29 -37.13 17.48
CA ILE A 314 -24.93 -36.21 16.54
C ILE A 314 -26.31 -36.76 16.20
N VAL A 315 -27.34 -35.94 16.37
CA VAL A 315 -28.72 -36.26 16.02
C VAL A 315 -29.22 -35.23 15.02
N LYS A 316 -29.67 -35.66 13.84
CA LYS A 316 -30.35 -34.79 12.89
C LYS A 316 -31.85 -34.91 13.08
N ALA A 317 -32.56 -33.80 13.22
CA ALA A 317 -33.99 -33.76 13.45
C ALA A 317 -34.69 -32.85 12.42
N THR A 318 -35.94 -33.17 12.10
CA THR A 318 -36.76 -32.37 11.17
C THR A 318 -38.16 -32.13 11.71
N ALA A 319 -38.80 -31.03 11.26
CA ALA A 319 -40.12 -30.60 11.71
C ALA A 319 -41.25 -31.59 11.33
N GLY A 320 -41.07 -32.35 10.23
CA GLY A 320 -42.07 -33.26 9.70
C GLY A 320 -43.15 -32.57 8.86
N ASP A 321 -44.09 -33.35 8.33
CA ASP A 321 -45.26 -32.80 7.64
C ASP A 321 -46.30 -32.27 8.64
N ASN A 322 -46.75 -31.05 8.37
CA ASN A 322 -47.77 -30.31 9.10
C ASN A 322 -49.18 -30.94 8.94
N ALA A 323 -49.40 -31.72 7.87
CA ALA A 323 -50.70 -32.33 7.56
C ALA A 323 -50.93 -33.69 8.26
N GLU A 324 -49.91 -34.54 8.37
CA GLU A 324 -50.04 -35.90 8.94
C GLU A 324 -49.77 -35.95 10.46
N ASN A 325 -48.99 -35.01 11.00
CA ASN A 325 -48.67 -34.94 12.42
C ASN A 325 -49.51 -33.86 13.12
N GLN A 326 -50.62 -34.27 13.76
CA GLN A 326 -51.53 -33.36 14.49
C GLN A 326 -50.85 -32.51 15.58
N ASN A 327 -49.66 -32.91 16.03
CA ASN A 327 -48.95 -32.29 17.14
C ASN A 327 -47.69 -31.51 16.67
N ALA A 328 -47.36 -31.49 15.38
CA ALA A 328 -46.14 -30.89 14.82
C ALA A 328 -45.89 -29.42 15.25
N PHE A 329 -44.67 -28.92 14.99
CA PHE A 329 -44.37 -27.48 15.05
C PHE A 329 -45.20 -26.73 14.00
N LYS A 330 -46.42 -26.34 14.36
CA LYS A 330 -47.38 -25.76 13.42
C LYS A 330 -46.95 -24.39 12.95
N MET A 331 -47.23 -24.18 11.69
CA MET A 331 -47.34 -22.86 11.09
C MET A 331 -48.78 -22.38 11.21
N PHE A 332 -48.94 -21.08 11.40
CA PHE A 332 -50.21 -20.39 11.23
C PHE A 332 -49.91 -19.08 10.51
N THR A 333 -50.72 -18.77 9.50
CA THR A 333 -50.80 -17.46 8.85
C THR A 333 -51.96 -16.68 9.44
N GLU A 334 -51.76 -15.39 9.73
CA GLU A 334 -52.79 -14.51 10.29
C GLU A 334 -53.33 -13.60 9.18
N TYR A 335 -54.65 -13.59 9.01
CA TYR A 335 -55.31 -12.69 8.06
C TYR A 335 -55.74 -11.42 8.79
N ASN A 336 -55.49 -10.25 8.18
CA ASN A 336 -56.10 -9.00 8.59
C ASN A 336 -57.63 -9.06 8.43
N GLU A 337 -58.34 -8.14 9.09
CA GLU A 337 -59.82 -8.04 9.01
C GLU A 337 -60.34 -7.74 7.58
N ASP A 338 -59.47 -7.24 6.69
CA ASP A 338 -59.77 -7.01 5.27
C ASP A 338 -59.49 -8.23 4.36
N GLY A 339 -59.03 -9.34 4.93
CA GLY A 339 -58.67 -10.56 4.21
C GLY A 339 -57.25 -10.57 3.63
N THR A 340 -56.44 -9.54 3.84
CA THR A 340 -55.02 -9.56 3.44
C THR A 340 -54.19 -10.44 4.39
N MET A 341 -53.36 -11.30 3.82
CA MET A 341 -52.41 -12.13 4.57
C MET A 341 -51.34 -11.26 5.24
N VAL A 342 -51.12 -11.48 6.54
CA VAL A 342 -49.89 -11.10 7.21
C VAL A 342 -49.19 -12.39 7.61
N SER A 343 -48.01 -12.67 7.04
CA SER A 343 -47.20 -13.84 7.38
C SER A 343 -46.61 -13.74 8.80
N ARG A 344 -47.49 -13.77 9.82
CA ARG A 344 -47.15 -13.92 11.23
C ARG A 344 -47.12 -15.40 11.56
N TYR A 345 -46.01 -16.04 11.21
CA TYR A 345 -45.65 -17.37 11.65
C TYR A 345 -45.72 -17.45 13.19
N ASN A 346 -46.87 -17.87 13.73
CA ASN A 346 -47.19 -17.73 15.16
C ASN A 346 -47.27 -19.08 15.86
N ASN A 347 -46.93 -19.10 17.16
CA ASN A 347 -47.08 -20.25 18.04
C ASN A 347 -48.51 -20.24 18.64
N PRO A 348 -49.23 -21.38 18.74
CA PRO A 348 -50.59 -21.36 19.26
C PRO A 348 -50.65 -20.90 20.74
N VAL A 349 -51.28 -19.74 20.94
CA VAL A 349 -51.69 -19.15 22.24
C VAL A 349 -50.53 -18.69 23.16
N GLY A 350 -49.94 -17.54 22.82
CA GLY A 350 -48.85 -16.91 23.58
C GLY A 350 -48.88 -15.37 23.65
N LYS A 351 -50.04 -14.74 23.90
CA LYS A 351 -50.24 -13.26 23.99
C LYS A 351 -49.94 -12.46 22.68
N PRO A 352 -50.43 -11.20 22.57
CA PRO A 352 -50.16 -10.37 21.40
C PRO A 352 -48.72 -9.85 21.35
N PHE A 353 -48.19 -9.71 20.13
CA PHE A 353 -46.81 -9.31 19.79
C PHE A 353 -46.35 -7.98 20.41
N SER A 354 -47.27 -7.10 20.81
CA SER A 354 -46.97 -5.80 21.42
C SER A 354 -46.27 -5.86 22.79
N GLU A 355 -46.16 -7.04 23.41
CA GLU A 355 -45.52 -7.24 24.72
C GLU A 355 -44.17 -7.99 24.65
N ALA A 356 -43.71 -8.39 23.45
CA ALA A 356 -42.49 -9.17 23.25
C ALA A 356 -41.36 -8.37 22.58
N ASP A 357 -40.12 -8.84 22.70
CA ASP A 357 -38.99 -8.38 21.91
C ASP A 357 -38.87 -9.09 20.54
N GLU A 358 -37.82 -8.76 19.78
CA GLU A 358 -37.56 -9.26 18.42
C GLU A 358 -37.44 -10.80 18.33
N TYR A 359 -37.21 -11.49 19.45
CA TYR A 359 -37.06 -12.95 19.52
C TYR A 359 -38.23 -13.64 20.22
N GLY A 360 -39.20 -12.89 20.74
CA GLY A 360 -40.40 -13.40 21.39
C GLY A 360 -40.33 -13.49 22.92
N GLU A 361 -39.38 -12.81 23.59
CA GLU A 361 -39.33 -12.75 25.05
C GLU A 361 -40.15 -11.58 25.61
N VAL A 362 -40.98 -11.87 26.62
CA VAL A 362 -41.88 -10.88 27.26
C VAL A 362 -41.14 -10.13 28.36
N LYS A 363 -41.14 -8.79 28.30
CA LYS A 363 -40.29 -7.94 29.17
C LYS A 363 -40.69 -7.83 30.64
N GLU A 364 -41.78 -8.44 31.09
CA GLU A 364 -42.13 -8.52 32.52
C GLU A 364 -42.65 -9.91 32.93
N ASN A 365 -42.22 -10.37 34.11
CA ASN A 365 -42.55 -11.66 34.75
C ASN A 365 -42.06 -12.96 34.08
N GLY A 366 -41.14 -12.88 33.10
CA GLY A 366 -40.09 -13.88 32.92
C GLY A 366 -40.47 -15.30 32.48
N LEU A 367 -41.52 -15.47 31.66
CA LEU A 367 -41.88 -16.77 31.05
C LEU A 367 -42.28 -16.63 29.57
N GLY A 368 -41.28 -16.43 28.70
CA GLY A 368 -41.41 -16.68 27.26
C GLY A 368 -41.48 -18.19 26.98
N LYS A 369 -42.43 -18.64 26.15
CA LYS A 369 -42.65 -20.07 25.88
C LYS A 369 -41.91 -20.54 24.63
N ALA A 370 -40.77 -21.20 24.83
CA ALA A 370 -40.12 -22.03 23.81
C ALA A 370 -40.50 -23.50 23.99
N ASN A 371 -40.64 -24.24 22.88
CA ASN A 371 -40.78 -25.69 22.93
C ASN A 371 -39.41 -26.26 23.27
N MET A 372 -39.30 -27.01 24.37
CA MET A 372 -38.02 -27.53 24.83
C MET A 372 -37.90 -29.01 24.53
N LEU A 373 -36.85 -29.38 23.82
CA LEU A 373 -36.51 -30.76 23.45
C LEU A 373 -35.26 -31.21 24.21
N ALA A 374 -35.29 -32.41 24.77
CA ALA A 374 -34.10 -33.12 25.24
C ALA A 374 -33.99 -34.46 24.51
N TYR A 375 -32.77 -34.90 24.18
CA TYR A 375 -32.55 -36.19 23.55
C TYR A 375 -32.26 -37.27 24.60
N VAL A 376 -32.80 -38.47 24.37
CA VAL A 376 -32.66 -39.62 25.26
C VAL A 376 -31.70 -40.63 24.66
N VAL A 377 -30.72 -41.03 25.47
CA VAL A 377 -29.78 -42.10 25.18
C VAL A 377 -30.01 -43.24 26.16
N LYS A 378 -30.08 -44.47 25.68
CA LYS A 378 -30.12 -45.68 26.50
C LYS A 378 -28.72 -46.31 26.49
N ASN A 379 -28.19 -46.67 27.65
CA ASN A 379 -27.00 -47.50 27.71
C ASN A 379 -27.31 -48.94 27.24
N THR A 380 -26.33 -49.64 26.65
CA THR A 380 -26.52 -50.98 26.05
C THR A 380 -25.38 -51.94 26.40
N ASN A 381 -24.67 -51.70 27.49
CA ASN A 381 -23.57 -52.54 27.93
C ASN A 381 -24.03 -53.53 29.00
N GLU A 382 -24.10 -54.81 28.63
CA GLU A 382 -24.49 -55.95 29.47
C GLU A 382 -23.68 -56.05 30.78
N GLN A 383 -22.44 -55.52 30.82
CA GLN A 383 -21.60 -55.51 32.02
C GLN A 383 -22.12 -54.60 33.15
N LEU A 384 -23.14 -53.78 32.90
CA LEU A 384 -23.74 -52.87 33.88
C LEU A 384 -24.81 -53.53 34.77
N GLY A 385 -25.29 -54.72 34.41
CA GLY A 385 -26.37 -55.41 35.12
C GLY A 385 -27.61 -54.53 35.30
N ALA A 386 -28.00 -54.25 36.55
CA ALA A 386 -29.20 -53.45 36.85
C ALA A 386 -29.16 -52.00 36.30
N ALA A 387 -27.97 -51.45 35.96
CA ALA A 387 -27.83 -50.12 35.38
C ALA A 387 -27.92 -50.08 33.84
N GLU A 388 -27.99 -51.23 33.17
CA GLU A 388 -28.08 -51.33 31.70
C GLU A 388 -29.35 -50.69 31.12
N ASN A 389 -30.43 -50.57 31.90
CA ASN A 389 -31.70 -50.00 31.43
C ASN A 389 -31.94 -48.54 31.86
N VAL A 390 -30.90 -47.81 32.29
CA VAL A 390 -31.05 -46.39 32.65
C VAL A 390 -31.01 -45.51 31.40
N ASN A 391 -32.11 -44.80 31.15
CA ASN A 391 -32.18 -43.73 30.16
C ASN A 391 -31.47 -42.48 30.70
N VAL A 392 -30.53 -41.94 29.91
CA VAL A 392 -29.88 -40.66 30.15
C VAL A 392 -30.56 -39.61 29.27
N VAL A 393 -31.03 -38.53 29.88
CA VAL A 393 -31.71 -37.43 29.18
C VAL A 393 -30.77 -36.23 29.12
N SER A 394 -30.69 -35.55 27.98
CA SER A 394 -29.90 -34.32 27.86
C SER A 394 -30.49 -33.16 28.66
N ASP A 395 -29.78 -32.04 28.67
CA ASP A 395 -30.39 -30.73 28.90
C ASP A 395 -31.51 -30.43 27.89
N TYR A 396 -32.42 -29.56 28.29
CA TYR A 396 -33.60 -29.16 27.52
C TYR A 396 -33.28 -27.91 26.68
N VAL A 397 -33.30 -28.08 25.37
CA VAL A 397 -32.90 -27.07 24.37
C VAL A 397 -34.13 -26.44 23.74
N ALA A 398 -34.14 -25.11 23.60
CA ALA A 398 -35.19 -24.40 22.87
C ALA A 398 -35.15 -24.77 21.39
N ALA A 399 -36.28 -25.27 20.86
CA ALA A 399 -36.45 -25.58 19.45
C ALA A 399 -37.62 -24.77 18.83
N LYS A 400 -37.45 -24.36 17.58
CA LYS A 400 -38.39 -23.55 16.79
C LYS A 400 -38.44 -24.04 15.34
N ARG A 401 -39.35 -23.52 14.52
CA ARG A 401 -39.45 -23.85 13.09
C ARG A 401 -38.98 -22.67 12.25
N MET A 402 -38.15 -22.93 11.24
CA MET A 402 -37.71 -21.96 10.23
C MET A 402 -38.20 -22.39 8.86
N VAL A 403 -38.65 -21.43 8.06
CA VAL A 403 -39.41 -21.65 6.84
C VAL A 403 -38.85 -20.79 5.73
N VAL A 404 -38.52 -21.44 4.62
CA VAL A 404 -38.36 -20.78 3.33
C VAL A 404 -39.68 -20.97 2.58
N GLU A 405 -40.36 -19.88 2.22
CA GLU A 405 -41.52 -19.98 1.32
C GLU A 405 -41.04 -20.48 -0.05
N GLN A 406 -41.83 -21.29 -0.76
CA GLN A 406 -41.42 -21.84 -2.06
C GLN A 406 -41.01 -20.75 -3.06
N GLN A 407 -41.74 -19.63 -3.12
CA GLN A 407 -41.37 -18.43 -3.90
C GLN A 407 -40.07 -17.73 -3.49
N GLU A 408 -39.63 -17.91 -2.24
CA GLU A 408 -38.35 -17.37 -1.73
C GLU A 408 -37.19 -18.36 -1.97
N THR A 409 -37.43 -19.52 -2.61
CA THR A 409 -36.35 -20.38 -3.13
C THR A 409 -35.99 -19.96 -4.55
N THR A 410 -34.70 -20.01 -4.93
CA THR A 410 -34.27 -19.80 -6.31
C THR A 410 -32.95 -20.50 -6.66
N ILE A 411 -32.59 -20.48 -7.94
CA ILE A 411 -31.34 -21.04 -8.47
C ILE A 411 -30.44 -19.88 -8.91
N ALA A 412 -29.19 -19.88 -8.48
CA ALA A 412 -28.23 -18.82 -8.78
C ALA A 412 -26.86 -19.35 -9.22
N MET A 413 -26.10 -18.51 -9.92
CA MET A 413 -24.68 -18.71 -10.23
C MET A 413 -23.81 -17.85 -9.29
N PRO A 414 -22.93 -18.45 -8.47
CA PRO A 414 -22.06 -17.73 -7.56
C PRO A 414 -21.01 -16.92 -8.32
N LEU A 415 -20.50 -15.88 -7.67
CA LEU A 415 -19.48 -15.01 -8.24
C LEU A 415 -18.14 -15.75 -8.35
N LYS A 416 -17.39 -15.42 -9.41
CA LYS A 416 -16.18 -16.14 -9.82
C LYS A 416 -15.08 -15.99 -8.76
N GLY A 417 -14.73 -17.08 -8.08
CA GLY A 417 -13.65 -17.11 -7.08
C GLY A 417 -14.11 -17.26 -5.62
N THR A 418 -15.42 -17.38 -5.36
CA THR A 418 -15.94 -17.55 -3.99
C THR A 418 -16.94 -18.72 -3.92
N ASP A 419 -16.62 -19.76 -3.13
CA ASP A 419 -17.52 -20.89 -2.83
C ASP A 419 -18.78 -20.50 -2.01
N ARG A 420 -18.90 -19.21 -1.69
CA ARG A 420 -20.01 -18.56 -1.01
C ARG A 420 -20.42 -17.32 -1.80
N PRO A 421 -21.69 -16.87 -1.78
CA PRO A 421 -21.99 -15.47 -2.05
C PRO A 421 -21.26 -14.63 -1.00
N ALA A 422 -20.19 -13.94 -1.41
CA ALA A 422 -19.32 -13.22 -0.50
C ALA A 422 -19.87 -11.81 -0.26
N VAL A 423 -20.17 -11.52 1.01
CA VAL A 423 -20.70 -10.23 1.49
C VAL A 423 -22.13 -9.96 1.02
N ILE A 424 -22.89 -9.23 1.86
CA ILE A 424 -24.31 -8.90 1.65
C ILE A 424 -24.51 -7.95 0.42
N ASP A 425 -23.43 -7.40 -0.12
CA ASP A 425 -23.44 -6.33 -1.13
C ASP A 425 -23.13 -6.78 -2.58
N GLN A 426 -22.86 -8.07 -2.84
CA GLN A 426 -22.71 -8.59 -4.20
C GLN A 426 -23.63 -9.80 -4.44
N GLU A 427 -24.80 -9.53 -5.00
CA GLU A 427 -25.80 -10.54 -5.36
C GLU A 427 -25.27 -11.50 -6.43
N ALA A 428 -25.35 -12.81 -6.17
CA ALA A 428 -25.15 -13.85 -7.16
C ALA A 428 -26.24 -13.78 -8.23
N GLN A 429 -25.90 -14.13 -9.47
CA GLN A 429 -26.82 -13.97 -10.59
C GLN A 429 -27.92 -15.04 -10.54
N VAL A 430 -29.13 -14.61 -10.18
CA VAL A 430 -30.33 -15.45 -10.14
C VAL A 430 -30.78 -15.81 -11.55
N LEU A 431 -31.11 -17.08 -11.78
CA LEU A 431 -31.62 -17.54 -13.07
C LEU A 431 -32.99 -16.93 -13.38
N THR A 432 -33.33 -16.78 -14.66
CA THR A 432 -34.57 -16.11 -15.06
C THR A 432 -35.80 -16.94 -14.68
N GLU A 433 -36.81 -16.29 -14.09
CA GLU A 433 -38.13 -16.85 -13.82
C GLU A 433 -38.71 -17.57 -15.05
N LEU A 434 -39.11 -18.85 -14.92
CA LEU A 434 -39.87 -19.51 -15.98
C LEU A 434 -41.22 -18.81 -16.17
N THR A 435 -41.77 -18.25 -15.09
CA THR A 435 -42.99 -17.43 -15.17
C THR A 435 -42.88 -16.17 -16.02
N ALA A 436 -41.67 -15.67 -16.34
CA ALA A 436 -41.52 -14.57 -17.30
C ALA A 436 -42.01 -14.93 -18.73
N ILE A 437 -42.09 -16.22 -19.04
CA ILE A 437 -42.67 -16.75 -20.29
C ILE A 437 -44.18 -17.00 -20.15
N TYR A 438 -44.65 -17.46 -18.97
CA TYR A 438 -45.99 -18.08 -18.83
C TYR A 438 -47.02 -17.33 -17.94
N LYS A 439 -46.67 -16.23 -17.23
CA LYS A 439 -47.61 -15.54 -16.30
C LYS A 439 -48.68 -14.67 -16.94
N LEU A 440 -48.65 -14.40 -18.24
CA LEU A 440 -49.52 -13.41 -18.88
C LEU A 440 -50.47 -14.03 -19.90
N ALA A 441 -51.68 -14.39 -19.46
CA ALA A 441 -52.93 -14.55 -20.24
C ALA A 441 -53.01 -15.42 -21.53
N ASP A 442 -51.91 -15.86 -22.14
CA ASP A 442 -51.90 -16.47 -23.48
C ASP A 442 -52.21 -17.98 -23.50
N VAL A 443 -53.23 -18.33 -22.71
CA VAL A 443 -54.22 -19.31 -23.15
C VAL A 443 -55.12 -18.58 -24.14
N THR A 444 -54.89 -18.77 -25.44
CA THR A 444 -55.97 -18.52 -26.42
C THR A 444 -57.24 -19.23 -25.94
N LYS A 445 -58.44 -18.68 -26.20
CA LYS A 445 -59.73 -19.18 -25.64
C LYS A 445 -59.99 -20.69 -25.79
N ASP A 446 -59.20 -21.38 -26.61
CA ASP A 446 -59.28 -22.79 -26.96
C ASP A 446 -58.20 -23.67 -26.28
N GLY A 447 -57.44 -23.15 -25.31
CA GLY A 447 -56.51 -23.96 -24.49
C GLY A 447 -55.09 -24.12 -25.05
N LYS A 448 -54.67 -23.32 -26.04
CA LYS A 448 -53.37 -23.45 -26.70
C LYS A 448 -52.44 -22.26 -26.45
N VAL A 449 -51.17 -22.58 -26.20
CA VAL A 449 -50.05 -21.63 -25.99
C VAL A 449 -49.66 -20.97 -27.32
N ASP A 450 -49.49 -19.64 -27.32
CA ASP A 450 -48.88 -18.93 -28.45
C ASP A 450 -47.35 -19.12 -28.46
N GLN A 451 -46.88 -20.04 -29.32
CA GLN A 451 -45.46 -20.32 -29.47
C GLN A 451 -44.66 -19.13 -30.00
N ALA A 452 -45.25 -18.23 -30.79
CA ALA A 452 -44.54 -17.06 -31.31
C ALA A 452 -44.22 -16.06 -30.18
N LEU A 453 -45.17 -15.86 -29.26
CA LEU A 453 -44.94 -15.04 -28.07
C LEU A 453 -43.92 -15.69 -27.13
N VAL A 454 -44.01 -17.00 -26.89
CA VAL A 454 -43.01 -17.75 -26.10
C VAL A 454 -41.61 -17.54 -26.67
N ASN A 455 -41.44 -17.72 -27.98
CA ASN A 455 -40.15 -17.53 -28.65
C ASN A 455 -39.63 -16.08 -28.51
N ALA A 456 -40.50 -15.08 -28.64
CA ALA A 456 -40.13 -13.68 -28.45
C ALA A 456 -39.70 -13.36 -26.99
N LYS A 457 -40.33 -14.00 -26.00
CA LYS A 457 -39.92 -13.90 -24.59
C LYS A 457 -38.57 -14.58 -24.33
N VAL A 458 -38.36 -15.80 -24.84
CA VAL A 458 -37.08 -16.53 -24.76
C VAL A 458 -35.94 -15.71 -25.38
N ALA A 459 -36.17 -15.10 -26.55
CA ALA A 459 -35.19 -14.26 -27.21
C ALA A 459 -34.76 -13.05 -26.35
N ALA A 460 -35.70 -12.44 -25.60
CA ALA A 460 -35.47 -11.26 -24.76
C ALA A 460 -34.69 -11.53 -23.46
N ILE A 461 -34.60 -12.79 -23.01
CA ILE A 461 -33.80 -13.19 -21.84
C ILE A 461 -32.33 -12.78 -22.07
N GLN A 462 -31.64 -12.32 -21.03
CA GLN A 462 -30.21 -12.01 -21.11
C GLN A 462 -29.37 -13.28 -20.87
N PRO A 463 -28.28 -13.52 -21.62
CA PRO A 463 -27.35 -14.61 -21.32
C PRO A 463 -26.65 -14.38 -19.97
N LEU A 464 -26.77 -15.34 -19.05
CA LEU A 464 -26.16 -15.28 -17.71
C LEU A 464 -24.88 -16.13 -17.61
N LEU A 465 -24.72 -17.14 -18.48
CA LEU A 465 -23.54 -18.01 -18.52
C LEU A 465 -22.80 -17.87 -19.86
N LYS A 466 -21.46 -17.85 -19.85
CA LYS A 466 -20.64 -17.95 -21.06
C LYS A 466 -20.09 -19.37 -21.17
N LEU A 467 -20.21 -19.99 -22.34
CA LEU A 467 -19.60 -21.29 -22.65
C LEU A 467 -18.63 -21.12 -23.81
N LYS A 468 -17.37 -21.50 -23.61
CA LYS A 468 -16.40 -21.52 -24.70
C LYS A 468 -16.68 -22.71 -25.63
N TYR A 469 -16.71 -22.49 -26.94
CA TYR A 469 -17.20 -23.49 -27.90
C TYR A 469 -16.39 -24.80 -27.97
N THR A 470 -15.12 -24.78 -27.57
CA THR A 470 -14.24 -25.97 -27.52
C THR A 470 -14.33 -26.74 -26.19
N GLU A 471 -15.01 -26.22 -25.19
CA GLU A 471 -15.00 -26.76 -23.83
C GLU A 471 -16.35 -27.38 -23.45
N SER A 472 -16.31 -28.18 -22.37
CA SER A 472 -17.49 -28.75 -21.72
C SER A 472 -17.55 -28.26 -20.27
N LEU A 473 -18.75 -27.93 -19.79
CA LEU A 473 -18.97 -27.43 -18.44
C LEU A 473 -20.03 -28.27 -17.73
N ASP A 474 -19.72 -28.81 -16.56
CA ASP A 474 -20.70 -29.42 -15.67
C ASP A 474 -21.46 -28.34 -14.89
N LEU A 475 -22.75 -28.20 -15.16
CA LEU A 475 -23.61 -27.20 -14.53
C LEU A 475 -23.78 -27.40 -13.01
N ASN A 476 -23.56 -28.60 -12.48
CA ASN A 476 -23.58 -28.83 -11.02
C ASN A 476 -22.42 -28.13 -10.30
N THR A 477 -21.32 -27.82 -11.00
CA THR A 477 -20.19 -27.08 -10.43
C THR A 477 -20.48 -25.59 -10.26
N VAL A 478 -21.37 -25.02 -11.09
CA VAL A 478 -21.63 -23.57 -11.17
C VAL A 478 -23.03 -23.16 -10.71
N LEU A 479 -23.98 -24.08 -10.51
CA LEU A 479 -25.32 -23.74 -10.00
C LEU A 479 -25.46 -24.08 -8.51
N LYS A 480 -26.10 -23.18 -7.76
CA LYS A 480 -26.44 -23.37 -6.34
C LYS A 480 -27.91 -23.06 -6.10
N GLY A 481 -28.52 -23.79 -5.18
CA GLY A 481 -29.87 -23.55 -4.68
C GLY A 481 -29.80 -22.62 -3.47
N ILE A 482 -30.52 -21.52 -3.52
CA ILE A 482 -30.53 -20.49 -2.47
C ILE A 482 -31.95 -20.15 -2.02
N ALA A 483 -32.05 -19.52 -0.87
CA ALA A 483 -33.22 -18.76 -0.43
C ALA A 483 -32.92 -17.26 -0.50
N THR A 484 -33.86 -16.45 -0.98
CA THR A 484 -33.82 -14.97 -0.92
C THR A 484 -34.28 -14.41 0.43
N LYS A 485 -35.04 -15.21 1.17
CA LYS A 485 -35.59 -14.88 2.49
C LYS A 485 -35.95 -16.14 3.25
N PHE A 486 -36.00 -16.04 4.57
CA PHE A 486 -36.60 -17.06 5.42
C PHE A 486 -37.29 -16.43 6.63
N HIS A 487 -38.20 -17.19 7.21
CA HIS A 487 -39.07 -16.78 8.29
C HIS A 487 -39.00 -17.79 9.44
N THR A 488 -39.51 -17.41 10.61
CA THR A 488 -39.50 -18.27 11.80
C THR A 488 -40.81 -18.17 12.58
N ASN A 489 -41.19 -19.23 13.28
CA ASN A 489 -42.41 -19.23 14.10
C ASN A 489 -42.32 -18.43 15.42
N THR A 490 -41.38 -17.49 15.51
CA THR A 490 -41.31 -16.41 16.51
C THR A 490 -41.65 -15.04 15.92
N GLY A 491 -41.87 -14.95 14.60
CA GLY A 491 -42.11 -13.69 13.88
C GLY A 491 -40.84 -13.00 13.37
N PHE A 492 -39.64 -13.57 13.58
CA PHE A 492 -38.42 -13.08 12.94
C PHE A 492 -38.44 -13.40 11.44
N ASN A 493 -38.17 -12.38 10.64
CA ASN A 493 -38.01 -12.43 9.20
C ASN A 493 -36.56 -12.07 8.87
N ALA A 494 -35.87 -12.92 8.11
CA ALA A 494 -34.55 -12.59 7.60
C ALA A 494 -34.62 -11.35 6.69
N LYS A 495 -33.51 -10.61 6.63
CA LYS A 495 -33.31 -9.58 5.60
C LYS A 495 -33.30 -10.25 4.23
N GLU A 496 -33.67 -9.50 3.20
CA GLU A 496 -33.46 -9.93 1.82
C GLU A 496 -31.96 -10.13 1.57
N GLY A 497 -31.61 -11.30 1.04
CA GLY A 497 -30.22 -11.74 0.90
C GLY A 497 -30.16 -13.20 0.46
N GLN A 498 -29.00 -13.66 0.00
CA GLN A 498 -28.88 -14.96 -0.65
C GLN A 498 -28.27 -16.02 0.28
N TYR A 499 -29.12 -16.86 0.85
CA TYR A 499 -28.75 -17.91 1.79
C TYR A 499 -28.64 -19.25 1.06
N LEU A 500 -27.51 -19.96 1.15
CA LEU A 500 -27.39 -21.31 0.59
C LEU A 500 -28.37 -22.27 1.29
N LEU A 501 -29.14 -23.04 0.51
CA LEU A 501 -30.09 -24.00 1.10
C LEU A 501 -29.37 -25.07 1.96
N THR A 502 -28.14 -25.44 1.59
CA THR A 502 -27.30 -26.34 2.40
C THR A 502 -26.97 -25.78 3.78
N ASP A 503 -26.71 -24.47 3.87
CA ASP A 503 -26.35 -23.79 5.12
C ASP A 503 -27.59 -23.61 6.00
N LEU A 504 -28.77 -23.48 5.38
CA LEU A 504 -30.08 -23.53 6.03
C LEU A 504 -30.51 -24.97 6.44
N GLY A 505 -29.67 -25.98 6.22
CA GLY A 505 -29.90 -27.37 6.65
C GLY A 505 -30.65 -28.27 5.66
N PHE A 506 -30.79 -27.86 4.39
CA PHE A 506 -31.39 -28.71 3.36
C PHE A 506 -30.36 -29.64 2.72
N GLU A 507 -30.61 -30.95 2.78
CA GLU A 507 -29.75 -31.99 2.21
C GLU A 507 -30.15 -32.31 0.76
N ASN A 508 -29.23 -32.92 -0.02
CA ASN A 508 -29.52 -33.45 -1.36
C ASN A 508 -30.11 -32.43 -2.37
N VAL A 509 -29.67 -31.17 -2.30
CA VAL A 509 -29.99 -30.15 -3.32
C VAL A 509 -29.36 -30.55 -4.65
N THR A 510 -30.18 -30.83 -5.65
CA THR A 510 -29.78 -31.38 -6.95
C THR A 510 -30.55 -30.72 -8.10
N PHE A 511 -29.99 -30.79 -9.32
CA PHE A 511 -30.57 -30.16 -10.50
C PHE A 511 -30.85 -31.17 -11.62
N LYS A 512 -31.91 -30.91 -12.38
CA LYS A 512 -32.14 -31.55 -13.69
C LYS A 512 -32.24 -30.50 -14.78
N TYR A 513 -31.82 -30.88 -15.97
CA TYR A 513 -31.62 -29.97 -17.09
C TYR A 513 -32.43 -30.46 -18.30
N GLU A 514 -33.07 -29.53 -19.01
CA GLU A 514 -33.80 -29.80 -20.25
C GLU A 514 -33.50 -28.69 -21.27
N LEU A 515 -33.23 -29.04 -22.53
CA LEU A 515 -33.05 -28.08 -23.60
C LEU A 515 -34.37 -27.38 -23.94
N MET A 516 -34.36 -26.04 -24.03
CA MET A 516 -35.52 -25.23 -24.44
C MET A 516 -35.29 -24.66 -25.83
N SER A 517 -36.30 -24.77 -26.71
CA SER A 517 -36.28 -24.17 -28.05
C SER A 517 -36.01 -22.67 -27.98
N ASN A 518 -35.06 -22.18 -28.79
CA ASN A 518 -34.82 -20.75 -28.97
C ASN A 518 -34.62 -20.44 -30.48
N PRO A 519 -35.70 -20.33 -31.26
CA PRO A 519 -35.61 -20.13 -32.70
C PRO A 519 -35.29 -18.68 -33.08
N LEU A 520 -34.31 -18.51 -33.96
CA LEU A 520 -34.02 -17.25 -34.65
C LEU A 520 -34.06 -17.47 -36.17
N GLY A 521 -35.17 -17.07 -36.79
CA GLY A 521 -35.46 -17.44 -38.19
C GLY A 521 -35.71 -18.94 -38.32
N GLU A 522 -35.09 -19.58 -39.31
CA GLU A 522 -35.22 -21.03 -39.57
C GLU A 522 -34.31 -21.90 -38.69
N VAL A 523 -33.56 -21.31 -37.75
CA VAL A 523 -32.54 -22.00 -36.94
C VAL A 523 -32.86 -21.91 -35.44
N ASP A 524 -33.03 -23.07 -34.80
CA ASP A 524 -33.04 -23.15 -33.33
C ASP A 524 -31.62 -23.03 -32.76
N GLN A 525 -31.41 -22.02 -31.91
CA GLN A 525 -30.11 -21.72 -31.31
C GLN A 525 -29.71 -22.72 -30.22
N THR A 526 -30.68 -23.42 -29.62
CA THR A 526 -30.44 -24.45 -28.61
C THR A 526 -30.16 -25.79 -29.28
N PHE A 527 -31.16 -26.36 -29.95
CA PHE A 527 -31.10 -27.75 -30.42
C PHE A 527 -30.08 -27.99 -31.54
N ARG A 528 -29.66 -26.96 -32.28
CA ARG A 528 -28.65 -27.09 -33.33
C ARG A 528 -27.21 -27.04 -32.80
N TYR A 529 -26.98 -26.38 -31.66
CA TYR A 529 -25.64 -25.99 -31.23
C TYR A 529 -25.23 -26.53 -29.86
N LEU A 530 -26.17 -26.77 -28.92
CA LEU A 530 -25.85 -27.23 -27.57
C LEU A 530 -26.16 -28.72 -27.38
N LYS A 531 -25.15 -29.49 -26.96
CA LYS A 531 -25.29 -30.85 -26.42
C LYS A 531 -25.45 -30.74 -24.91
N LEU A 532 -26.43 -31.46 -24.37
CA LEU A 532 -26.61 -31.69 -22.94
C LEU A 532 -26.44 -33.19 -22.66
N ASP A 533 -25.59 -33.53 -21.70
CA ASP A 533 -25.27 -34.90 -21.28
C ASP A 533 -25.28 -34.97 -19.75
N GLY A 534 -26.41 -35.41 -19.17
CA GLY A 534 -26.68 -35.26 -17.74
C GLY A 534 -26.73 -33.78 -17.33
N SER A 535 -25.71 -33.35 -16.57
CA SER A 535 -25.48 -31.94 -16.19
C SER A 535 -24.40 -31.24 -17.03
N THR A 536 -23.69 -31.97 -17.89
CA THR A 536 -22.60 -31.42 -18.70
C THR A 536 -23.14 -30.83 -20.00
N ILE A 537 -22.81 -29.56 -20.25
CA ILE A 537 -23.08 -28.89 -21.52
C ILE A 537 -21.82 -28.75 -22.36
N SER A 538 -21.96 -28.86 -23.67
CA SER A 538 -20.88 -28.68 -24.65
C SER A 538 -21.46 -28.26 -26.01
N VAL A 539 -20.64 -27.72 -26.91
CA VAL A 539 -21.09 -27.41 -28.28
C VAL A 539 -21.10 -28.68 -29.15
N ILE A 540 -22.20 -28.93 -29.85
CA ILE A 540 -22.33 -30.06 -30.79
C ILE A 540 -21.21 -29.98 -31.82
N ASN A 541 -20.36 -31.00 -31.84
CA ASN A 541 -19.20 -31.17 -32.71
C ASN A 541 -18.19 -29.98 -32.68
N GLN A 542 -18.18 -29.17 -31.62
CA GLN A 542 -17.34 -27.97 -31.49
C GLN A 542 -17.41 -27.02 -32.72
N GLN A 543 -18.55 -26.98 -33.41
CA GLN A 543 -18.69 -26.24 -34.67
C GLN A 543 -18.52 -24.71 -34.47
N ASP A 544 -17.66 -24.06 -35.25
CA ASP A 544 -17.42 -22.61 -35.15
C ASP A 544 -18.71 -21.79 -35.41
N ALA A 545 -19.66 -22.33 -36.19
CA ALA A 545 -20.97 -21.74 -36.45
C ALA A 545 -21.87 -21.59 -35.20
N ALA A 546 -21.46 -22.17 -34.06
CA ALA A 546 -22.07 -21.99 -32.75
C ALA A 546 -21.62 -20.71 -32.03
N ILE A 547 -20.49 -20.10 -32.43
CA ILE A 547 -19.99 -18.87 -31.80
C ILE A 547 -21.05 -17.77 -31.92
N ASP A 548 -21.20 -16.99 -30.84
CA ASP A 548 -22.23 -15.98 -30.61
C ASP A 548 -23.68 -16.48 -30.58
N ARG A 549 -23.93 -17.79 -30.65
CA ARG A 549 -25.27 -18.37 -30.43
C ARG A 549 -25.65 -18.37 -28.95
N GLU A 550 -26.95 -18.34 -28.72
CA GLU A 550 -27.54 -18.18 -27.39
C GLU A 550 -28.52 -19.31 -27.03
N PRO A 551 -28.02 -20.51 -26.70
CA PRO A 551 -28.87 -21.64 -26.32
C PRO A 551 -29.49 -21.44 -24.92
N VAL A 552 -30.63 -22.07 -24.68
CA VAL A 552 -31.44 -21.92 -23.45
C VAL A 552 -31.76 -23.29 -22.85
N LEU A 553 -31.68 -23.38 -21.53
CA LEU A 553 -32.02 -24.54 -20.72
C LEU A 553 -33.13 -24.19 -19.73
N LYS A 554 -34.01 -25.16 -19.45
CA LYS A 554 -34.72 -25.22 -18.17
C LYS A 554 -33.79 -25.87 -17.14
N VAL A 555 -33.78 -25.33 -15.93
CA VAL A 555 -33.09 -25.89 -14.77
C VAL A 555 -34.12 -26.15 -13.68
N GLN A 556 -34.33 -27.42 -13.36
CA GLN A 556 -35.24 -27.87 -12.31
C GLN A 556 -34.45 -28.11 -11.02
N MET A 557 -34.86 -27.51 -9.90
CA MET A 557 -34.26 -27.79 -8.59
C MET A 557 -35.08 -28.84 -7.84
N TYR A 558 -34.37 -29.80 -7.27
CA TYR A 558 -34.88 -30.82 -6.37
C TYR A 558 -34.14 -30.72 -5.04
N VAL A 559 -34.85 -30.93 -3.93
CA VAL A 559 -34.28 -30.98 -2.57
C VAL A 559 -34.80 -32.25 -1.91
N ASP A 560 -33.89 -33.10 -1.43
CA ASP A 560 -34.20 -34.47 -0.97
C ASP A 560 -35.11 -35.28 -1.92
N GLY A 561 -34.88 -35.12 -3.23
CA GLY A 561 -35.66 -35.77 -4.29
C GLY A 561 -37.03 -35.15 -4.59
N VAL A 562 -37.50 -34.20 -3.78
CA VAL A 562 -38.75 -33.45 -4.00
C VAL A 562 -38.51 -32.31 -4.98
N PHE A 563 -39.36 -32.16 -6.00
CA PHE A 563 -39.32 -31.05 -6.93
C PHE A 563 -39.72 -29.75 -6.23
N VAL A 564 -38.88 -28.71 -6.34
CA VAL A 564 -39.15 -27.38 -5.76
C VAL A 564 -39.56 -26.38 -6.83
N MET A 565 -38.81 -26.27 -7.92
CA MET A 565 -39.06 -25.23 -8.94
C MET A 565 -38.36 -25.50 -10.28
N THR A 566 -38.69 -24.72 -11.32
CA THR A 566 -37.97 -24.69 -12.61
C THR A 566 -37.67 -23.26 -13.06
N LYS A 567 -36.38 -22.91 -13.19
CA LYS A 567 -35.89 -21.63 -13.74
C LYS A 567 -35.31 -21.79 -15.15
N LEU A 568 -34.90 -20.68 -15.76
CA LEU A 568 -34.29 -20.61 -17.09
C LEU A 568 -32.83 -20.13 -17.04
N LEU A 569 -31.96 -20.85 -17.75
CA LEU A 569 -30.56 -20.50 -17.95
C LEU A 569 -30.30 -20.26 -19.44
N LYS A 570 -30.04 -19.01 -19.82
CA LYS A 570 -29.57 -18.65 -21.16
C LYS A 570 -28.06 -18.52 -21.17
N ILE A 571 -27.42 -19.14 -22.16
CA ILE A 571 -25.97 -19.22 -22.31
C ILE A 571 -25.57 -18.37 -23.52
N LYS A 572 -24.36 -17.79 -23.51
CA LYS A 572 -23.69 -17.22 -24.68
C LYS A 572 -22.52 -18.12 -25.06
N ILE A 573 -22.52 -18.65 -26.28
CA ILE A 573 -21.37 -19.41 -26.79
C ILE A 573 -20.31 -18.41 -27.28
N THR A 574 -19.08 -18.54 -26.80
CA THR A 574 -17.95 -17.66 -27.14
C THR A 574 -16.77 -18.44 -27.71
N GLN A 575 -15.92 -17.78 -28.48
CA GLN A 575 -14.66 -18.37 -28.96
C GLN A 575 -13.61 -18.41 -27.83
N HIS A 576 -13.48 -17.30 -27.11
CA HIS A 576 -12.78 -17.10 -25.85
C HIS A 576 -13.30 -15.80 -25.20
N GLU A 577 -12.84 -15.49 -23.99
CA GLU A 577 -13.10 -14.21 -23.34
C GLU A 577 -11.94 -13.24 -23.63
N GLN A 578 -12.24 -12.05 -24.14
CA GLN A 578 -11.23 -11.03 -24.41
C GLN A 578 -10.90 -10.26 -23.12
N LEU A 579 -9.62 -10.21 -22.77
CA LEU A 579 -9.10 -9.60 -21.55
C LEU A 579 -8.89 -8.07 -21.69
N THR A 580 -8.64 -7.39 -20.57
CA THR A 580 -8.21 -5.97 -20.53
C THR A 580 -7.03 -5.81 -19.58
N GLU A 581 -6.02 -5.04 -19.95
CA GLU A 581 -4.72 -5.00 -19.23
C GLU A 581 -4.02 -3.64 -19.34
N ASP A 582 -3.34 -3.21 -18.28
CA ASP A 582 -2.56 -1.97 -18.24
C ASP A 582 -1.08 -2.30 -17.98
N PHE A 583 -0.26 -2.27 -19.04
CA PHE A 583 1.18 -2.50 -18.99
C PHE A 583 1.96 -1.26 -18.55
N ILE A 584 3.02 -1.47 -17.74
CA ILE A 584 3.98 -0.43 -17.37
C ILE A 584 5.31 -0.69 -18.11
N ASN A 585 5.73 0.28 -18.90
CA ASN A 585 7.02 0.27 -19.60
C ASN A 585 8.08 1.06 -18.84
N LYS A 586 9.35 0.65 -18.97
CA LYS A 586 10.51 1.28 -18.29
C LYS A 586 11.71 1.51 -19.23
N ASP A 587 11.51 1.45 -20.54
CA ASP A 587 12.62 1.52 -21.52
C ASP A 587 13.14 2.96 -21.71
N LEU A 588 12.28 3.95 -21.44
CA LEU A 588 12.64 5.35 -21.50
C LEU A 588 13.50 5.74 -20.29
N LEU A 589 14.68 6.29 -20.58
CA LEU A 589 15.63 6.74 -19.56
C LEU A 589 15.57 8.27 -19.40
N PRO A 590 15.90 8.81 -18.22
CA PRO A 590 15.97 10.26 -18.01
C PRO A 590 16.97 10.94 -18.96
N GLN A 591 16.54 11.98 -19.66
CA GLN A 591 17.36 12.74 -20.60
C GLN A 591 17.63 14.15 -20.10
N THR A 592 18.85 14.65 -20.31
CA THR A 592 19.19 16.06 -20.09
C THR A 592 19.16 16.78 -21.44
N LEU A 593 18.31 17.80 -21.57
CA LEU A 593 18.04 18.48 -22.84
C LEU A 593 18.57 19.92 -22.81
N ALA A 594 19.60 20.19 -23.61
CA ALA A 594 20.22 21.49 -23.77
C ALA A 594 19.74 22.19 -25.07
N CYS A 595 20.60 22.95 -25.74
CA CYS A 595 20.24 23.73 -26.94
C CYS A 595 20.17 22.93 -28.26
N SER A 596 20.65 21.69 -28.29
CA SER A 596 20.50 20.80 -29.46
C SER A 596 19.33 19.84 -29.25
N PRO A 597 18.58 19.50 -30.31
CA PRO A 597 17.58 18.43 -30.23
C PRO A 597 18.27 17.09 -29.92
N ILE A 598 17.55 16.13 -29.34
CA ILE A 598 18.03 14.76 -29.15
C ILE A 598 16.93 13.75 -29.49
N TYR A 599 17.29 12.55 -29.95
CA TYR A 599 16.30 11.55 -30.39
C TYR A 599 16.84 10.11 -30.31
N GLY A 600 15.93 9.13 -30.29
CA GLY A 600 16.29 7.71 -30.18
C GLY A 600 16.74 7.01 -31.48
N GLY A 601 16.65 7.70 -32.62
CA GLY A 601 16.82 7.13 -33.97
C GLY A 601 15.50 6.91 -34.72
N GLY A 602 15.57 6.16 -35.82
CA GLY A 602 14.39 5.73 -36.60
C GLY A 602 14.32 6.47 -37.94
N LEU A 603 13.93 5.78 -39.01
CA LEU A 603 14.04 6.27 -40.39
C LEU A 603 13.33 7.61 -40.64
N ILE A 604 12.25 7.90 -39.92
CA ILE A 604 11.53 9.18 -40.01
C ILE A 604 12.31 10.28 -39.27
N LEU A 605 12.70 10.04 -38.01
CA LEU A 605 13.42 11.03 -37.21
C LEU A 605 14.82 11.32 -37.76
N ASP A 606 15.53 10.33 -38.29
CA ASP A 606 16.82 10.49 -38.97
C ASP A 606 16.72 11.45 -40.20
N GLN A 607 15.51 11.71 -40.71
CA GLN A 607 15.24 12.58 -41.87
C GLN A 607 14.46 13.87 -41.55
N GLU A 608 13.85 13.97 -40.36
CA GLU A 608 13.01 15.09 -39.93
C GLU A 608 13.87 16.24 -39.35
N VAL A 609 13.76 17.46 -39.90
CA VAL A 609 14.34 18.65 -39.27
C VAL A 609 13.54 18.94 -37.99
N PRO A 610 14.17 19.14 -36.80
CA PRO A 610 15.58 19.48 -36.57
C PRO A 610 16.50 18.31 -36.19
N PHE A 611 16.03 17.07 -36.15
CA PHE A 611 16.81 15.90 -35.73
C PHE A 611 17.84 15.45 -36.77
N LYS A 612 17.55 15.69 -38.05
CA LYS A 612 18.47 15.50 -39.16
C LYS A 612 19.68 16.44 -39.08
N HIS A 613 20.83 15.90 -38.68
CA HIS A 613 22.13 16.54 -38.83
C HIS A 613 22.90 15.88 -39.99
N VAL A 614 23.68 16.67 -40.72
CA VAL A 614 24.63 16.15 -41.73
C VAL A 614 26.01 16.72 -41.45
N ASP A 615 27.04 15.89 -41.61
CA ASP A 615 28.42 16.30 -41.42
C ASP A 615 28.93 17.19 -42.58
N THR A 616 30.18 17.63 -42.49
CA THR A 616 30.83 18.41 -43.56
C THR A 616 31.05 17.65 -44.88
N ALA A 617 30.85 16.32 -44.91
CA ALA A 617 30.86 15.51 -46.14
C ALA A 617 29.44 15.31 -46.73
N GLY A 618 28.38 15.65 -45.99
CA GLY A 618 26.99 15.48 -46.39
C GLY A 618 26.37 14.13 -45.99
N GLU A 619 27.07 13.33 -45.17
CA GLU A 619 26.54 12.10 -44.60
C GLU A 619 25.73 12.39 -43.32
N LEU A 620 24.82 11.49 -42.92
CA LEU A 620 24.02 11.66 -41.70
C LEU A 620 24.91 11.56 -40.46
N ASP A 621 24.94 12.62 -39.68
CA ASP A 621 25.71 12.71 -38.44
C ASP A 621 24.83 12.38 -37.24
N TYR A 622 25.16 11.29 -36.55
CA TYR A 622 24.39 10.78 -35.42
C TYR A 622 24.76 11.44 -34.07
N LEU A 623 25.48 12.57 -34.07
CA LEU A 623 25.92 13.31 -32.88
C LEU A 623 24.82 13.57 -31.82
N TYR A 624 23.55 13.68 -32.25
CA TYR A 624 22.39 13.96 -31.40
C TYR A 624 21.50 12.74 -31.09
N LYS A 625 21.93 11.55 -31.48
CA LYS A 625 21.22 10.29 -31.23
C LYS A 625 21.60 9.75 -29.85
N VAL A 626 20.61 9.47 -29.01
CA VAL A 626 20.80 9.03 -27.62
C VAL A 626 20.07 7.72 -27.35
N ASP A 627 20.67 6.86 -26.54
CA ASP A 627 19.97 5.69 -25.99
C ASP A 627 18.97 6.10 -24.90
N GLY A 628 17.92 5.29 -24.72
CA GLY A 628 16.84 5.56 -23.76
C GLY A 628 15.75 6.52 -24.27
N LEU A 629 15.73 6.86 -25.56
CA LEU A 629 14.59 7.50 -26.25
C LEU A 629 13.89 6.55 -27.23
N LYS A 630 13.77 5.27 -26.84
CA LYS A 630 13.08 4.22 -27.61
C LYS A 630 12.39 3.24 -26.67
N ILE A 631 11.27 2.66 -27.11
CA ILE A 631 10.52 1.59 -26.44
C ILE A 631 10.58 0.35 -27.31
N ASP A 632 10.95 -0.79 -26.73
CA ASP A 632 10.95 -2.07 -27.42
C ASP A 632 9.53 -2.66 -27.42
N PHE A 633 8.98 -2.94 -28.60
CA PHE A 633 7.62 -3.45 -28.74
C PHE A 633 7.53 -4.99 -28.78
N ASP A 634 8.66 -5.70 -28.88
CA ASP A 634 8.68 -7.18 -28.88
C ASP A 634 8.11 -7.75 -27.59
N GLN A 635 8.32 -7.07 -26.46
CA GLN A 635 7.74 -7.47 -25.17
C GLN A 635 6.20 -7.55 -25.20
N TYR A 636 5.53 -6.69 -25.99
CA TYR A 636 4.07 -6.71 -26.12
C TYR A 636 3.59 -7.73 -27.15
N PHE A 637 4.28 -7.88 -28.29
CA PHE A 637 3.95 -8.94 -29.26
C PHE A 637 4.03 -10.33 -28.61
N ASN A 638 5.07 -10.58 -27.82
CA ASN A 638 5.23 -11.81 -27.04
C ASN A 638 4.14 -11.98 -25.98
N LYS A 639 3.77 -10.91 -25.25
CA LYS A 639 2.73 -10.94 -24.22
C LYS A 639 1.32 -11.17 -24.80
N LEU A 640 1.03 -10.58 -25.96
CA LEU A 640 -0.21 -10.72 -26.72
C LEU A 640 -0.25 -12.00 -27.57
N LYS A 641 0.85 -12.76 -27.63
CA LYS A 641 1.02 -14.02 -28.39
C LYS A 641 0.70 -13.92 -29.89
N ILE A 642 0.97 -12.77 -30.51
CA ILE A 642 0.69 -12.50 -31.92
C ILE A 642 1.90 -11.90 -32.64
N SER A 643 2.02 -12.16 -33.95
CA SER A 643 3.01 -11.45 -34.77
C SER A 643 2.62 -9.98 -34.93
N LYS A 644 3.59 -9.16 -35.36
CA LYS A 644 3.39 -7.75 -35.71
C LYS A 644 2.28 -7.53 -36.74
N GLU A 645 2.21 -8.37 -37.78
CA GLU A 645 1.15 -8.32 -38.79
C GLU A 645 -0.23 -8.59 -38.16
N LYS A 646 -0.31 -9.60 -37.28
CA LYS A 646 -1.56 -9.91 -36.55
C LYS A 646 -1.93 -8.84 -35.53
N PHE A 647 -0.96 -8.18 -34.92
CA PHE A 647 -1.18 -7.00 -34.09
C PHE A 647 -1.86 -5.88 -34.87
N VAL A 648 -1.34 -5.53 -36.05
CA VAL A 648 -1.93 -4.49 -36.91
C VAL A 648 -3.30 -4.91 -37.46
N GLU A 649 -3.50 -6.19 -37.80
CA GLU A 649 -4.79 -6.75 -38.21
C GLU A 649 -5.85 -6.67 -37.09
N TYR A 650 -5.44 -6.87 -35.84
CA TYR A 650 -6.36 -6.94 -34.70
C TYR A 650 -6.62 -5.55 -34.11
N TYR A 651 -5.60 -4.79 -33.73
CA TYR A 651 -5.74 -3.51 -33.02
C TYR A 651 -5.61 -2.27 -33.90
N GLY A 652 -5.34 -2.47 -35.20
CA GLY A 652 -5.05 -1.39 -36.14
C GLY A 652 -3.62 -0.86 -36.03
N ALA A 653 -3.26 0.02 -36.95
CA ALA A 653 -1.92 0.62 -37.03
C ALA A 653 -1.63 1.67 -35.94
N ASN A 654 -2.67 2.36 -35.45
CA ASN A 654 -2.53 3.62 -34.71
C ASN A 654 -3.17 3.53 -33.31
N PRO A 655 -2.41 3.69 -32.21
CA PRO A 655 -2.99 3.83 -30.87
C PRO A 655 -3.66 5.19 -30.68
N VAL A 656 -4.56 5.27 -29.70
CA VAL A 656 -4.92 6.54 -29.07
C VAL A 656 -3.81 6.89 -28.08
N VAL A 657 -3.18 8.06 -28.24
CA VAL A 657 -2.06 8.49 -27.40
C VAL A 657 -2.48 9.65 -26.51
N GLU A 658 -2.20 9.52 -25.21
CA GLU A 658 -2.36 10.57 -24.21
C GLU A 658 -1.00 10.90 -23.58
N VAL A 659 -0.70 12.18 -23.41
CA VAL A 659 0.51 12.64 -22.73
C VAL A 659 0.15 13.59 -21.61
N LYS A 660 0.71 13.34 -20.42
CA LYS A 660 0.64 14.24 -19.27
C LYS A 660 2.02 14.71 -18.88
N LYS A 661 2.17 15.97 -18.50
CA LYS A 661 3.41 16.53 -17.93
C LYS A 661 3.14 16.91 -16.48
N ASP A 662 3.90 16.34 -15.55
CA ASP A 662 3.81 16.61 -14.11
C ASP A 662 2.38 16.45 -13.52
N GLY A 663 1.55 15.61 -14.16
CA GLY A 663 0.15 15.33 -13.79
C GLY A 663 -0.91 16.04 -14.67
N GLU A 664 -0.56 17.19 -15.23
CA GLU A 664 -1.38 18.03 -16.13
C GLU A 664 -1.43 17.46 -17.55
N GLU A 665 -2.48 17.77 -18.32
CA GLU A 665 -2.54 17.42 -19.76
C GLU A 665 -1.47 18.18 -20.55
N PHE A 666 -0.73 17.47 -21.41
CA PHE A 666 0.31 18.07 -22.25
C PHE A 666 -0.04 17.91 -23.72
N THR A 667 -0.11 19.03 -24.45
CA THR A 667 -0.47 19.09 -25.88
C THR A 667 0.70 19.49 -26.79
N GLY A 668 1.90 19.66 -26.24
CA GLY A 668 3.12 20.05 -26.95
C GLY A 668 3.86 18.89 -27.66
N TRP A 669 3.14 17.84 -28.06
CA TRP A 669 3.67 16.64 -28.70
C TRP A 669 2.99 16.36 -30.05
N SER A 670 3.59 15.48 -30.87
CA SER A 670 3.04 15.10 -32.19
C SER A 670 3.41 13.68 -32.65
N LEU A 671 2.50 13.09 -33.44
CA LEU A 671 2.68 11.84 -34.19
C LEU A 671 3.23 12.05 -35.61
N THR A 672 3.28 13.30 -36.07
CA THR A 672 3.80 13.74 -37.37
C THR A 672 4.78 14.90 -37.16
N ALA A 673 5.53 15.26 -38.20
CA ALA A 673 6.32 16.50 -38.18
C ALA A 673 5.39 17.71 -37.95
N ASP A 674 5.65 18.45 -36.87
CA ASP A 674 4.94 19.68 -36.50
C ASP A 674 5.93 20.61 -35.78
N ASP A 675 6.17 21.79 -36.35
CA ASP A 675 7.14 22.75 -35.81
C ASP A 675 6.65 23.47 -34.56
N SER A 676 5.36 23.42 -34.26
CA SER A 676 4.80 23.92 -32.99
C SER A 676 4.97 22.96 -31.81
N LYS A 677 5.43 21.72 -32.06
CA LYS A 677 5.48 20.63 -31.08
C LYS A 677 6.91 20.23 -30.77
N ASN A 678 7.17 19.99 -29.49
CA ASN A 678 8.52 19.79 -28.94
C ASN A 678 8.82 18.34 -28.50
N LEU A 679 7.79 17.49 -28.40
CA LEU A 679 7.92 16.05 -28.17
C LEU A 679 7.37 15.27 -29.38
N ARG A 680 8.25 14.69 -30.17
CA ARG A 680 7.92 13.90 -31.36
C ARG A 680 7.88 12.41 -30.98
N ILE A 681 6.79 11.71 -31.31
CA ILE A 681 6.62 10.27 -31.05
C ILE A 681 6.45 9.54 -32.40
N ASP A 682 7.43 8.73 -32.78
CA ASP A 682 7.40 7.91 -33.99
C ASP A 682 7.13 6.43 -33.65
N TYR A 683 5.88 6.01 -33.83
CA TYR A 683 5.45 4.61 -33.73
C TYR A 683 5.33 3.91 -35.09
N SER A 684 5.72 4.56 -36.19
CA SER A 684 5.51 4.04 -37.55
C SER A 684 6.13 2.66 -37.76
N ASN A 685 7.27 2.39 -37.12
CA ASN A 685 7.95 1.10 -37.16
C ASN A 685 7.07 -0.04 -36.64
N VAL A 686 6.26 0.18 -35.59
CA VAL A 686 5.32 -0.81 -35.03
C VAL A 686 4.17 -1.13 -36.00
N SER A 687 3.77 -0.16 -36.84
CA SER A 687 2.62 -0.27 -37.75
C SER A 687 2.87 -1.01 -39.07
N GLY A 688 4.12 -1.37 -39.38
CA GLY A 688 4.51 -2.05 -40.63
C GLY A 688 4.62 -3.58 -40.51
N THR A 689 5.24 -4.24 -41.50
CA THR A 689 5.54 -5.68 -41.44
C THR A 689 6.88 -5.96 -40.74
N ALA A 690 7.07 -7.18 -40.25
CA ALA A 690 8.31 -7.62 -39.61
C ALA A 690 9.51 -7.70 -40.59
N THR A 691 9.24 -7.72 -41.90
CA THR A 691 10.25 -7.78 -42.97
C THR A 691 10.74 -6.41 -43.45
N THR A 692 10.10 -5.31 -43.04
CA THR A 692 10.36 -3.97 -43.59
C THR A 692 10.78 -2.93 -42.57
N LEU A 693 10.29 -3.02 -41.33
CA LEU A 693 10.59 -2.07 -40.25
C LEU A 693 10.90 -2.81 -38.94
N ASN A 694 11.72 -2.19 -38.08
CA ASN A 694 12.01 -2.70 -36.74
C ASN A 694 10.80 -2.56 -35.79
N ASN A 695 10.96 -2.94 -34.53
CA ASN A 695 9.87 -2.98 -33.54
C ASN A 695 10.04 -1.95 -32.42
N TYR A 696 10.62 -0.78 -32.73
CA TYR A 696 10.82 0.31 -31.76
C TYR A 696 9.86 1.49 -31.99
N ILE A 697 9.27 2.01 -30.91
CA ILE A 697 8.71 3.37 -30.90
C ILE A 697 9.85 4.32 -30.50
N TYR A 698 10.13 5.32 -31.33
CA TYR A 698 11.18 6.31 -31.08
C TYR A 698 10.62 7.66 -30.63
N PHE A 699 11.43 8.39 -29.87
CA PHE A 699 11.09 9.71 -29.34
C PHE A 699 12.15 10.73 -29.77
N GLY A 700 11.70 11.92 -30.15
CA GLY A 700 12.54 13.07 -30.49
C GLY A 700 12.15 14.28 -29.66
N LEU A 701 13.12 14.92 -29.00
CA LEU A 701 12.92 16.08 -28.13
C LEU A 701 13.54 17.32 -28.78
N LYS A 702 12.71 18.32 -29.09
CA LYS A 702 13.21 19.64 -29.55
C LYS A 702 13.64 20.48 -28.34
N PRO A 703 14.66 21.35 -28.45
CA PRO A 703 15.24 22.09 -27.31
C PRO A 703 14.24 22.87 -26.43
N ALA A 704 13.13 23.33 -27.02
CA ALA A 704 12.06 24.06 -26.31
C ALA A 704 11.14 23.16 -25.45
N LEU A 705 11.39 21.84 -25.36
CA LEU A 705 10.68 20.95 -24.44
C LEU A 705 11.14 21.17 -22.99
N HIS A 706 10.31 21.79 -22.16
CA HIS A 706 10.63 22.06 -20.75
C HIS A 706 10.93 20.80 -19.93
N ALA A 707 11.77 20.94 -18.89
CA ALA A 707 12.01 19.86 -17.93
C ALA A 707 10.73 19.48 -17.17
N GLY A 708 10.64 18.21 -16.78
CA GLY A 708 9.50 17.61 -16.09
C GLY A 708 9.35 16.12 -16.36
N THR A 709 8.31 15.53 -15.78
CA THR A 709 7.98 14.10 -15.91
C THR A 709 6.81 13.93 -16.87
N TYR A 710 7.07 13.28 -18.00
CA TYR A 710 6.11 13.04 -19.07
C TYR A 710 5.59 11.60 -18.98
N VAL A 711 4.33 11.43 -18.58
CA VAL A 711 3.63 10.14 -18.59
C VAL A 711 2.92 10.00 -19.92
N ILE A 712 3.27 8.98 -20.69
CA ILE A 712 2.77 8.74 -22.05
C ILE A 712 1.99 7.42 -22.04
N LYS A 713 0.75 7.44 -22.50
CA LYS A 713 -0.13 6.27 -22.59
C LYS A 713 -0.46 5.97 -24.05
N PHE A 714 -0.18 4.75 -24.48
CA PHE A 714 -0.61 4.19 -25.76
C PHE A 714 -1.79 3.25 -25.49
N LYS A 715 -2.99 3.64 -25.90
CA LYS A 715 -4.22 2.85 -25.74
C LYS A 715 -4.56 2.15 -27.05
N TYR A 716 -4.73 0.84 -26.98
CA TYR A 716 -5.19 0.01 -28.08
C TYR A 716 -6.53 -0.64 -27.72
N ALA A 717 -7.42 -0.76 -28.68
CA ALA A 717 -8.71 -1.42 -28.53
C ALA A 717 -9.07 -2.11 -29.85
N THR A 718 -9.85 -3.19 -29.78
CA THR A 718 -10.23 -3.96 -30.96
C THR A 718 -11.68 -4.43 -30.94
N THR A 719 -12.29 -4.48 -32.12
CA THR A 719 -13.57 -5.17 -32.36
C THR A 719 -13.37 -6.62 -32.83
N ASN A 720 -12.14 -7.00 -33.17
CA ASN A 720 -11.79 -8.32 -33.67
C ASN A 720 -11.85 -9.35 -32.52
N LYS A 721 -12.76 -10.32 -32.65
CA LYS A 721 -13.00 -11.34 -31.62
C LYS A 721 -11.92 -12.40 -31.51
N LEU A 722 -10.98 -12.47 -32.46
CA LEU A 722 -9.82 -13.37 -32.40
C LEU A 722 -8.72 -12.91 -31.44
N ALA A 723 -8.71 -11.63 -31.03
CA ALA A 723 -7.68 -11.08 -30.16
C ALA A 723 -7.87 -11.53 -28.70
N GLU A 724 -6.78 -11.94 -28.03
CA GLU A 724 -6.80 -12.34 -26.61
C GLU A 724 -7.19 -11.18 -25.67
N TYR A 725 -6.87 -9.94 -26.05
CA TYR A 725 -7.25 -8.73 -25.31
C TYR A 725 -8.22 -7.89 -26.16
N GLY A 726 -9.29 -7.37 -25.55
CA GLY A 726 -10.25 -6.47 -26.20
C GLY A 726 -9.75 -5.02 -26.19
N SER A 727 -8.97 -4.66 -25.18
CA SER A 727 -8.19 -3.44 -25.09
C SER A 727 -7.00 -3.61 -24.15
N PHE A 728 -5.99 -2.76 -24.31
CA PHE A 728 -4.90 -2.64 -23.35
C PHE A 728 -4.26 -1.25 -23.42
N THR A 729 -3.62 -0.83 -22.33
CA THR A 729 -2.81 0.40 -22.28
C THR A 729 -1.35 0.06 -22.07
N ILE A 730 -0.44 0.76 -22.73
CA ILE A 730 0.99 0.81 -22.37
C ILE A 730 1.27 2.18 -21.79
N THR A 731 1.62 2.24 -20.50
CA THR A 731 2.02 3.47 -19.81
C THR A 731 3.54 3.50 -19.66
N THR A 732 4.19 4.56 -20.13
CA THR A 732 5.63 4.80 -19.96
C THR A 732 5.87 6.19 -19.33
N THR A 733 7.07 6.41 -18.81
CA THR A 733 7.46 7.67 -18.17
C THR A 733 8.80 8.15 -18.73
N LEU A 734 8.81 9.32 -19.35
CA LEU A 734 10.01 10.03 -19.78
C LEU A 734 10.32 11.18 -18.82
N VAL A 735 11.52 11.22 -18.24
CA VAL A 735 11.97 12.34 -17.39
C VAL A 735 12.91 13.24 -18.20
N VAL A 736 12.53 14.49 -18.41
CA VAL A 736 13.37 15.50 -19.07
C VAL A 736 13.95 16.44 -18.02
N LYS A 737 15.26 16.69 -18.08
CA LYS A 737 16.01 17.55 -17.16
C LYS A 737 16.65 18.73 -17.89
N ASP A 738 16.73 19.87 -17.22
CA ASP A 738 17.58 20.99 -17.63
C ASP A 738 19.08 20.64 -17.48
N PRO A 739 19.97 21.21 -18.29
CA PRO A 739 21.40 21.12 -18.05
C PRO A 739 21.76 21.89 -16.78
N LYS A 740 22.73 21.37 -16.01
CA LYS A 740 23.24 22.02 -14.82
C LYS A 740 24.54 22.76 -15.15
N HIS A 741 24.45 24.08 -15.33
CA HIS A 741 25.62 24.94 -15.41
C HIS A 741 26.00 25.43 -14.00
N VAL A 742 27.31 25.46 -13.70
CA VAL A 742 27.85 25.91 -12.41
C VAL A 742 28.97 26.90 -12.67
N TRP A 743 28.80 28.14 -12.20
CA TRP A 743 29.71 29.24 -12.44
C TRP A 743 30.65 29.47 -11.27
N VAL A 744 31.95 29.52 -11.58
CA VAL A 744 33.00 29.63 -10.58
C VAL A 744 33.10 31.08 -10.09
N TYR A 745 32.82 31.31 -8.82
CA TYR A 745 32.92 32.64 -8.23
C TYR A 745 34.36 33.20 -8.32
N ASN A 746 34.48 34.51 -8.40
CA ASN A 746 35.75 35.24 -8.41
C ASN A 746 36.12 35.67 -6.97
N PRO A 747 37.14 35.06 -6.33
CA PRO A 747 37.46 35.36 -4.93
C PRO A 747 37.86 36.81 -4.66
N SER A 748 38.22 37.62 -5.66
CA SER A 748 38.54 39.04 -5.46
C SER A 748 37.31 39.93 -5.25
N MET A 749 36.12 39.44 -5.58
CA MET A 749 34.85 40.19 -5.51
C MET A 749 33.91 39.66 -4.41
N TRP A 750 34.37 38.71 -3.59
CA TRP A 750 33.56 38.02 -2.60
C TRP A 750 34.21 38.07 -1.21
N ASN A 751 33.37 38.15 -0.18
CA ASN A 751 33.77 37.93 1.20
C ASN A 751 33.88 36.41 1.45
N GLY A 752 35.04 35.84 1.14
CA GLY A 752 35.25 34.39 1.16
C GLY A 752 34.29 33.70 0.18
N THR A 753 33.39 32.86 0.71
CA THR A 753 32.30 32.22 -0.04
C THR A 753 30.91 32.64 0.43
N GLU A 754 30.79 33.64 1.31
CA GLU A 754 29.52 33.97 1.97
C GLU A 754 28.64 34.89 1.11
N ASN A 755 29.24 35.94 0.54
CA ASN A 755 28.53 36.95 -0.24
C ASN A 755 29.47 37.65 -1.21
N MET A 756 28.92 38.14 -2.32
CA MET A 756 29.59 39.09 -3.19
C MET A 756 29.64 40.48 -2.52
N LEU A 757 30.60 41.31 -2.90
CA LEU A 757 30.79 42.67 -2.37
C LEU A 757 30.53 43.73 -3.43
N GLY A 758 29.60 44.65 -3.13
CA GLY A 758 29.34 45.86 -3.90
C GLY A 758 29.99 47.08 -3.27
N TYR A 759 30.40 48.05 -4.08
CA TYR A 759 31.31 49.11 -3.63
C TYR A 759 30.93 50.50 -4.17
N GLY A 760 31.36 51.55 -3.46
CA GLY A 760 31.17 52.92 -3.88
C GLY A 760 32.09 53.30 -5.04
N GLN A 761 31.52 53.78 -6.14
CA GLN A 761 32.28 54.29 -7.29
C GLN A 761 31.75 55.67 -7.70
N PRO A 762 32.63 56.61 -8.10
CA PRO A 762 32.20 57.93 -8.57
C PRO A 762 31.35 57.78 -9.84
N THR A 763 30.30 58.60 -9.98
CA THR A 763 29.40 58.54 -11.15
C THR A 763 30.05 59.06 -12.45
N SER A 764 31.23 59.67 -12.36
CA SER A 764 32.06 60.05 -13.49
C SER A 764 33.56 59.83 -13.19
N GLY A 765 34.44 60.19 -14.12
CA GLY A 765 35.89 60.20 -13.87
C GLY A 765 36.39 61.28 -12.89
N ASP A 766 35.49 62.16 -12.41
CA ASP A 766 35.80 63.22 -11.47
C ASP A 766 35.42 62.83 -10.03
N TYR A 767 36.39 62.92 -9.12
CA TYR A 767 36.26 62.65 -7.68
C TYR A 767 35.37 63.69 -6.96
N ASP A 768 35.00 64.79 -7.64
CA ASP A 768 34.06 65.79 -7.14
C ASP A 768 32.59 65.45 -7.47
N THR A 769 32.32 64.42 -8.26
CA THR A 769 30.95 63.96 -8.55
C THR A 769 30.40 63.01 -7.48
N PRO A 770 29.07 63.01 -7.23
CA PRO A 770 28.47 62.06 -6.29
C PRO A 770 28.82 60.61 -6.63
N PHE A 771 29.10 59.80 -5.62
CA PHE A 771 29.35 58.37 -5.82
C PHE A 771 28.08 57.54 -5.60
N LEU A 772 28.01 56.42 -6.31
CA LEU A 772 26.94 55.44 -6.26
C LEU A 772 27.50 54.11 -5.77
N MET A 773 26.78 53.46 -4.86
CA MET A 773 27.10 52.10 -4.41
C MET A 773 26.60 51.09 -5.45
N LYS A 774 27.52 50.42 -6.16
CA LYS A 774 27.18 49.47 -7.22
C LYS A 774 28.04 48.20 -7.22
N ALA A 775 27.49 47.12 -7.76
CA ALA A 775 28.15 45.85 -8.00
C ALA A 775 27.90 45.42 -9.45
N VAL A 776 28.98 45.19 -10.22
CA VAL A 776 28.89 44.60 -11.56
C VAL A 776 28.81 43.09 -11.38
N LEU A 777 27.66 42.49 -11.69
CA LEU A 777 27.33 41.12 -11.29
C LEU A 777 28.23 40.08 -11.97
N GLU A 778 28.57 40.29 -13.24
CA GLU A 778 29.46 39.41 -14.00
C GLU A 778 30.88 39.37 -13.44
N ASP A 779 31.39 40.48 -12.89
CA ASP A 779 32.75 40.55 -12.32
C ASP A 779 32.88 39.70 -11.05
N GLY A 780 31.75 39.33 -10.45
CA GLY A 780 31.63 38.37 -9.36
C GLY A 780 32.02 36.94 -9.73
N PHE A 781 32.23 36.63 -11.01
CA PHE A 781 32.54 35.29 -11.49
C PHE A 781 33.81 35.30 -12.35
N LYS A 782 34.47 34.14 -12.45
CA LYS A 782 35.54 33.94 -13.43
C LYS A 782 34.93 33.91 -14.83
N GLU A 783 35.75 34.10 -15.86
CA GLU A 783 35.28 34.16 -17.25
C GLU A 783 34.28 33.04 -17.56
N PRO A 784 33.15 33.36 -18.22
CA PRO A 784 32.19 32.36 -18.68
C PRO A 784 32.91 31.22 -19.41
N ALA A 785 32.69 29.98 -18.99
CA ALA A 785 32.81 28.90 -19.97
C ALA A 785 31.79 29.20 -21.09
N PRO A 786 32.13 29.04 -22.38
CA PRO A 786 31.24 29.39 -23.47
C PRO A 786 29.97 28.52 -23.40
N CYS A 787 28.91 29.09 -22.83
CA CYS A 787 27.59 28.49 -22.72
C CYS A 787 26.67 29.03 -23.82
N CYS A 788 25.49 28.42 -23.93
CA CYS A 788 24.60 28.56 -25.07
C CYS A 788 23.39 29.48 -24.78
N GLY A 789 23.53 30.38 -23.81
CA GLY A 789 22.51 31.33 -23.40
C GLY A 789 23.04 32.62 -22.79
N ASN A 790 22.18 33.64 -22.73
CA ASN A 790 22.46 34.95 -22.14
C ASN A 790 22.11 34.99 -20.65
N TRP A 791 22.79 35.89 -19.94
CA TRP A 791 22.67 36.04 -18.50
C TRP A 791 21.52 36.96 -18.11
N THR A 792 20.73 36.53 -17.13
CA THR A 792 19.67 37.33 -16.52
C THR A 792 19.76 37.25 -15.00
N PHE A 793 19.68 38.40 -14.36
CA PHE A 793 19.74 38.54 -12.90
C PHE A 793 18.48 39.25 -12.40
N ALA A 794 17.94 38.78 -11.29
CA ALA A 794 16.81 39.40 -10.61
C ALA A 794 17.07 39.52 -9.12
N ILE A 795 16.54 40.57 -8.48
CA ILE A 795 16.46 40.63 -7.02
C ILE A 795 15.42 39.58 -6.59
N ALA A 796 15.82 38.63 -5.75
CA ALA A 796 14.97 37.50 -5.35
C ALA A 796 13.91 37.90 -4.32
N ASP A 797 14.19 38.92 -3.50
CA ASP A 797 13.23 39.51 -2.56
C ASP A 797 12.37 40.57 -3.27
N ALA A 798 11.13 40.20 -3.58
CA ALA A 798 10.15 41.07 -4.24
C ALA A 798 9.65 42.23 -3.36
N THR A 799 10.05 42.32 -2.09
CA THR A 799 9.74 43.48 -1.22
C THR A 799 10.72 44.64 -1.40
N ILE A 800 11.82 44.43 -2.13
CA ILE A 800 12.81 45.47 -2.45
C ILE A 800 12.33 46.29 -3.64
N GLU A 801 11.75 47.46 -3.35
CA GLU A 801 11.27 48.39 -4.36
C GLU A 801 12.39 48.91 -5.28
N ALA A 802 12.06 49.24 -6.53
CA ALA A 802 13.02 49.81 -7.48
C ALA A 802 13.57 51.20 -7.07
N THR A 803 12.99 51.83 -6.04
CA THR A 803 13.48 53.06 -5.40
C THR A 803 14.47 52.81 -4.26
N ASP A 804 14.66 51.54 -3.86
CA ASP A 804 15.55 51.09 -2.80
C ASP A 804 16.82 50.46 -3.37
N ALA A 805 16.65 49.54 -4.33
CA ALA A 805 17.72 48.96 -5.13
C ALA A 805 17.19 48.52 -6.51
N LYS A 806 18.06 48.49 -7.52
CA LYS A 806 17.70 48.08 -8.89
C LYS A 806 18.87 47.42 -9.60
N ILE A 807 18.56 46.55 -10.55
CA ILE A 807 19.53 46.05 -11.53
C ILE A 807 19.34 46.83 -12.83
N VAL A 808 20.43 47.31 -13.43
CA VAL A 808 20.41 48.02 -14.71
C VAL A 808 21.49 47.47 -15.64
N LEU A 809 21.21 47.43 -16.94
CA LEU A 809 22.18 46.99 -17.95
C LEU A 809 23.04 48.19 -18.41
N VAL A 810 24.35 48.14 -18.15
CA VAL A 810 25.31 49.20 -18.48
C VAL A 810 26.48 48.58 -19.24
N GLY A 811 26.72 49.04 -20.47
CA GLY A 811 27.83 48.55 -21.29
C GLY A 811 27.79 47.05 -21.61
N GLY A 812 26.61 46.41 -21.54
CA GLY A 812 26.43 44.97 -21.72
C GLY A 812 26.62 44.12 -20.46
N LYS A 813 26.81 44.74 -19.29
CA LYS A 813 26.88 44.08 -17.97
C LYS A 813 25.75 44.52 -17.05
N HIS A 814 25.37 43.68 -16.10
CA HIS A 814 24.35 43.97 -15.11
C HIS A 814 24.97 44.65 -13.88
N GLU A 815 24.53 45.87 -13.58
CA GLU A 815 24.91 46.58 -12.36
C GLU A 815 23.75 46.54 -11.36
N LEU A 816 23.96 45.89 -10.20
CA LEU A 816 23.12 46.10 -9.03
C LEU A 816 23.52 47.43 -8.38
N GLN A 817 22.56 48.34 -8.23
CA GLN A 817 22.73 49.67 -7.64
C GLN A 817 21.79 49.80 -6.45
N ILE A 818 22.30 50.14 -5.26
CA ILE A 818 21.44 50.55 -4.13
C ILE A 818 21.20 52.06 -4.20
N LEU A 819 20.00 52.48 -3.81
CA LEU A 819 19.51 53.87 -3.85
C LEU A 819 19.07 54.38 -2.46
N LYS A 820 19.12 53.52 -1.44
CA LYS A 820 18.81 53.86 -0.03
C LYS A 820 19.82 53.27 0.94
N LYS A 821 20.30 54.10 1.88
CA LYS A 821 21.40 53.75 2.81
C LYS A 821 21.02 52.63 3.76
N GLU A 822 19.72 52.43 3.95
CA GLU A 822 19.11 51.36 4.71
C GLU A 822 19.47 49.96 4.18
N TRP A 823 20.04 49.86 2.97
CA TRP A 823 20.52 48.61 2.35
C TRP A 823 22.04 48.41 2.42
N MET A 824 22.80 49.37 2.98
CA MET A 824 24.20 49.12 3.33
C MET A 824 24.31 48.05 4.42
N ASP A 825 25.40 47.29 4.39
CA ASP A 825 25.72 46.20 5.33
C ASP A 825 24.62 45.09 5.43
N LYS A 826 23.56 45.16 4.61
CA LYS A 826 22.52 44.14 4.45
C LYS A 826 22.81 43.24 3.25
N LYS A 827 22.30 42.02 3.32
CA LYS A 827 22.30 41.05 2.21
C LYS A 827 21.12 41.34 1.29
N ILE A 828 21.41 41.61 0.02
CA ILE A 828 20.46 41.61 -1.09
C ILE A 828 20.64 40.31 -1.84
N ARG A 829 19.59 39.47 -1.88
CA ARG A 829 19.64 38.18 -2.57
C ARG A 829 19.33 38.33 -4.04
N ILE A 830 20.19 37.76 -4.89
CA ILE A 830 20.10 37.80 -6.34
C ILE A 830 19.88 36.38 -6.86
N LYS A 831 18.86 36.20 -7.69
CA LYS A 831 18.62 34.98 -8.48
C LYS A 831 19.34 35.07 -9.83
N VAL A 832 19.95 33.97 -10.27
CA VAL A 832 20.59 33.85 -11.59
C VAL A 832 19.82 32.90 -12.48
N THR A 833 19.53 33.35 -13.70
CA THR A 833 18.95 32.53 -14.76
C THR A 833 19.72 32.67 -16.06
N GLU A 834 19.73 31.62 -16.87
CA GLU A 834 20.30 31.61 -18.21
C GLU A 834 19.17 31.49 -19.23
N GLU A 835 19.07 32.46 -20.13
CA GLU A 835 18.17 32.40 -21.28
C GLU A 835 18.91 31.74 -22.44
N LEU A 836 18.64 30.46 -22.66
CA LEU A 836 19.16 29.70 -23.79
C LEU A 836 18.74 30.38 -25.11
N ALA A 837 19.59 30.30 -26.14
CA ALA A 837 19.39 30.96 -27.45
C ALA A 837 18.06 30.65 -28.19
N ILE A 838 17.29 29.69 -27.67
CA ILE A 838 15.95 29.26 -28.09
C ILE A 838 14.79 29.96 -27.35
N GLY A 839 15.07 30.96 -26.50
CA GLY A 839 14.08 31.67 -25.68
C GLY A 839 13.59 30.90 -24.45
N ARG A 840 14.38 29.93 -23.97
CA ARG A 840 14.06 29.12 -22.76
C ARG A 840 14.95 29.57 -21.60
N THR A 841 14.33 30.05 -20.54
CA THR A 841 15.02 30.35 -19.28
C THR A 841 15.22 29.08 -18.45
N ILE A 842 16.44 28.84 -17.99
CA ILE A 842 16.81 27.80 -17.03
C ILE A 842 17.46 28.41 -15.79
N ASP A 843 17.39 27.74 -14.64
CA ASP A 843 18.13 28.17 -13.45
C ASP A 843 19.63 27.87 -13.60
N ASN A 844 20.48 28.85 -13.33
CA ASN A 844 21.94 28.67 -13.28
C ASN A 844 22.40 28.50 -11.83
N TYR A 845 23.60 27.95 -11.60
CA TYR A 845 24.15 27.75 -10.25
C TYR A 845 25.47 28.49 -10.07
N VAL A 846 25.72 29.01 -8.88
CA VAL A 846 27.01 29.58 -8.49
C VAL A 846 27.78 28.62 -7.60
N SER A 847 29.11 28.58 -7.73
CA SER A 847 29.98 27.67 -6.95
C SER A 847 30.42 28.25 -5.59
N ALA A 848 29.77 29.31 -5.10
CA ALA A 848 30.10 29.94 -3.84
C ALA A 848 29.41 29.23 -2.68
N GLY A 849 30.19 28.60 -1.79
CA GLY A 849 29.66 27.83 -0.67
C GLY A 849 29.09 26.50 -1.14
N ALA A 850 27.79 26.26 -0.89
CA ALA A 850 27.06 25.17 -1.53
C ALA A 850 26.46 25.65 -2.85
N GLU A 851 26.48 24.81 -3.89
CA GLU A 851 25.98 25.18 -5.21
C GLU A 851 24.51 25.65 -5.16
N SER A 852 24.28 26.92 -5.49
CA SER A 852 23.01 27.61 -5.27
C SER A 852 22.55 28.36 -6.51
N LYS A 853 21.23 28.47 -6.69
CA LYS A 853 20.57 29.28 -7.74
C LYS A 853 20.51 30.77 -7.40
N GLU A 854 20.81 31.09 -6.15
CA GLU A 854 20.74 32.42 -5.57
C GLU A 854 21.98 32.71 -4.75
N PHE A 855 22.41 33.97 -4.71
CA PHE A 855 23.53 34.42 -3.89
C PHE A 855 23.28 35.79 -3.28
N ASP A 856 23.97 36.07 -2.17
CA ASP A 856 23.84 37.32 -1.46
C ASP A 856 24.91 38.32 -1.91
N ILE A 857 24.52 39.58 -2.04
CA ILE A 857 25.43 40.73 -2.23
C ILE A 857 25.29 41.64 -1.03
N VAL A 858 26.42 42.09 -0.48
CA VAL A 858 26.47 43.09 0.59
C VAL A 858 27.22 44.32 0.08
N PHE A 859 26.75 45.50 0.47
CA PHE A 859 27.40 46.78 0.20
C PHE A 859 27.99 47.31 1.51
N PRO A 860 29.28 47.08 1.79
CA PRO A 860 29.90 47.59 3.01
C PRO A 860 29.87 49.12 3.05
N ASN A 861 29.82 49.69 4.25
CA ASN A 861 30.06 51.13 4.39
C ASN A 861 31.41 51.51 3.73
N PRO A 862 31.45 52.44 2.76
CA PRO A 862 32.65 52.71 1.95
C PRO A 862 33.80 53.37 2.73
N VAL A 863 33.52 53.92 3.92
CA VAL A 863 34.52 54.53 4.81
C VAL A 863 34.69 53.63 6.03
N ALA A 864 35.86 53.05 6.20
CA ALA A 864 36.20 52.25 7.37
C ALA A 864 37.09 53.03 8.35
N TYR A 865 36.99 52.65 9.64
CA TYR A 865 37.69 53.26 10.76
C TYR A 865 38.55 52.23 11.48
N THR A 866 39.81 52.59 11.74
CA THR A 866 40.70 51.86 12.67
C THR A 866 41.17 52.82 13.77
N PRO A 867 41.00 52.48 15.07
CA PRO A 867 41.50 53.29 16.18
C PRO A 867 43.03 53.25 16.25
N ILE A 868 43.67 54.39 16.51
CA ILE A 868 45.11 54.51 16.68
C ILE A 868 45.44 54.58 18.18
N ASN A 869 46.11 53.54 18.69
CA ASN A 869 46.62 53.54 20.07
C ASN A 869 47.89 54.39 20.17
N ALA A 870 47.73 55.66 20.56
CA ALA A 870 48.79 56.65 20.56
C ALA A 870 49.25 57.03 21.99
N SER A 871 49.78 56.07 22.75
CA SER A 871 50.19 56.24 24.17
C SER A 871 51.21 57.36 24.46
N ALA A 872 51.90 57.86 23.44
CA ALA A 872 52.76 59.04 23.52
C ALA A 872 51.98 60.37 23.67
N TRP A 873 50.68 60.36 23.38
CA TRP A 873 49.80 61.53 23.42
C TRP A 873 48.90 61.47 24.67
N TYR A 874 49.11 62.42 25.57
CA TYR A 874 48.37 62.56 26.82
C TYR A 874 48.26 64.03 27.21
N LEU A 875 47.34 64.35 28.10
CA LEU A 875 47.18 65.65 28.73
C LEU A 875 47.84 65.64 30.12
N VAL A 876 48.17 66.82 30.65
CA VAL A 876 48.69 66.97 32.02
C VAL A 876 47.79 67.94 32.79
N ASP A 877 47.40 67.54 34.00
CA ASP A 877 46.58 68.37 34.87
C ASP A 877 47.31 69.68 35.24
N GLN A 878 46.57 70.77 35.41
CA GLN A 878 47.12 72.13 35.63
C GLN A 878 48.14 72.63 34.57
N ALA A 879 48.28 71.97 33.41
CA ALA A 879 49.17 72.45 32.35
C ALA A 879 48.78 73.86 31.85
N PRO A 880 49.74 74.77 31.59
CA PRO A 880 49.41 76.14 31.19
C PRO A 880 48.69 76.21 29.84
N THR A 881 47.46 76.73 29.84
CA THR A 881 46.62 76.90 28.63
C THR A 881 47.02 78.08 27.74
N ALA A 882 47.95 78.92 28.19
CA ALA A 882 48.46 80.09 27.45
C ALA A 882 49.32 79.72 26.22
N THR A 883 49.86 78.50 26.15
CA THR A 883 50.62 78.01 24.99
C THR A 883 50.27 76.55 24.72
N TRP A 884 49.95 76.24 23.47
CA TRP A 884 49.41 74.95 23.06
C TRP A 884 50.34 73.74 23.35
N ASP A 885 51.65 73.96 23.38
CA ASP A 885 52.69 72.91 23.46
C ASP A 885 52.92 72.29 24.86
N ASN A 886 52.19 72.71 25.90
CA ASN A 886 52.47 72.31 27.28
C ASN A 886 51.68 71.08 27.79
N GLY A 887 50.88 70.42 26.94
CA GLY A 887 50.05 69.29 27.35
C GLY A 887 48.68 69.67 27.96
N ALA A 888 48.25 70.92 27.79
CA ALA A 888 46.88 71.36 28.11
C ALA A 888 45.88 71.12 26.96
N TYR A 889 46.39 70.83 25.75
CA TYR A 889 45.60 70.58 24.55
C TYR A 889 46.05 69.29 23.87
N LEU A 890 45.14 68.65 23.14
CA LEU A 890 45.37 67.37 22.48
C LEU A 890 44.57 67.27 21.16
N PRO A 891 45.23 67.04 20.00
CA PRO A 891 44.54 66.85 18.73
C PRO A 891 43.91 65.45 18.62
N ILE A 892 42.59 65.41 18.57
CA ILE A 892 41.78 64.18 18.61
C ILE A 892 41.88 63.42 17.27
N TYR A 893 41.98 64.15 16.16
CA TYR A 893 42.22 63.59 14.82
C TYR A 893 43.50 62.74 14.73
N ARG A 894 44.44 62.82 15.69
CA ARG A 894 45.64 61.95 15.73
C ARG A 894 45.34 60.50 16.11
N PHE A 895 44.17 60.23 16.69
CA PHE A 895 43.79 58.92 17.21
C PHE A 895 42.96 58.09 16.21
N ILE A 896 42.77 58.59 14.98
CA ILE A 896 41.90 57.96 13.97
C ILE A 896 42.67 57.61 12.69
N LYS A 897 42.35 56.46 12.12
CA LYS A 897 42.73 56.06 10.76
C LYS A 897 41.46 55.81 9.95
N LEU A 898 41.43 56.34 8.72
CA LEU A 898 40.31 56.22 7.78
C LEU A 898 40.82 55.63 6.46
N TYR A 899 40.09 54.67 5.91
CA TYR A 899 40.41 54.05 4.63
C TYR A 899 39.15 53.67 3.84
N ASP A 900 39.32 53.56 2.53
CA ASP A 900 38.32 53.11 1.58
C ASP A 900 38.14 51.59 1.68
N THR A 901 36.91 51.14 1.94
CA THR A 901 36.61 49.72 2.20
C THR A 901 36.78 48.83 0.97
N HIS A 902 36.66 49.36 -0.25
CA HIS A 902 36.86 48.61 -1.49
C HIS A 902 38.34 48.30 -1.73
N ARG A 903 39.20 49.27 -1.48
CA ARG A 903 40.64 49.16 -1.72
C ARG A 903 41.36 48.56 -0.51
N GLY A 904 40.94 48.86 0.71
CA GLY A 904 41.49 48.36 1.97
C GLY A 904 42.60 49.23 2.60
N GLU A 905 42.93 48.95 3.86
CA GLU A 905 43.83 49.79 4.68
C GLU A 905 45.27 49.85 4.15
N THR A 906 45.80 48.73 3.63
CA THR A 906 47.23 48.56 3.30
C THR A 906 47.58 48.77 1.83
N THR A 907 46.61 49.20 1.01
CA THR A 907 46.74 49.36 -0.44
C THR A 907 46.68 50.84 -0.84
N ASN A 908 46.16 51.17 -2.04
CA ASN A 908 45.79 52.52 -2.44
C ASN A 908 44.45 53.01 -1.85
N GLY A 909 43.91 52.32 -0.83
CA GLY A 909 42.67 52.69 -0.14
C GLY A 909 42.82 53.57 1.10
N LEU A 910 44.01 53.67 1.69
CA LEU A 910 44.24 54.53 2.84
C LEU A 910 43.86 55.98 2.51
N MET A 911 43.00 56.60 3.32
CA MET A 911 42.68 58.03 3.21
C MET A 911 43.58 58.82 4.14
N TYR A 912 43.50 58.52 5.44
CA TYR A 912 44.07 59.30 6.52
C TYR A 912 44.64 58.39 7.61
N ASP A 913 45.87 58.62 8.06
CA ASP A 913 46.47 57.97 9.23
C ASP A 913 47.02 59.02 10.20
N GLY A 914 46.28 59.27 11.28
CA GLY A 914 46.62 60.26 12.30
C GLY A 914 47.98 60.03 12.97
N SER A 915 48.50 58.80 12.97
CA SER A 915 49.80 58.49 13.59
C SER A 915 50.99 59.07 12.82
N GLN A 916 50.84 59.32 11.52
CA GLN A 916 51.95 59.70 10.64
C GLN A 916 52.29 61.19 10.71
N LYS A 917 53.55 61.53 10.41
CA LYS A 917 53.98 62.94 10.29
C LYS A 917 53.30 63.66 9.11
N ALA A 918 53.06 62.94 8.01
CA ALA A 918 52.21 63.36 6.91
C ALA A 918 50.98 62.43 6.91
N PRO A 919 49.84 62.84 7.50
CA PRO A 919 48.73 61.93 7.77
C PRO A 919 47.86 61.65 6.54
N TRP A 920 47.97 62.45 5.48
CA TRP A 920 47.29 62.20 4.21
C TRP A 920 48.06 61.20 3.35
N ALA A 921 47.39 60.11 2.97
CA ALA A 921 47.98 59.11 2.09
C ALA A 921 48.32 59.71 0.71
N LYS A 922 49.47 59.30 0.17
CA LYS A 922 49.95 59.71 -1.15
C LYS A 922 50.29 58.48 -1.98
N LEU A 923 49.85 58.48 -3.24
CA LEU A 923 50.30 57.52 -4.24
C LEU A 923 51.24 58.26 -5.20
N ASN A 924 52.49 57.82 -5.27
CA ASN A 924 53.59 58.54 -5.94
C ASN A 924 53.71 59.99 -5.40
N THR A 925 53.25 60.98 -6.17
CA THR A 925 53.27 62.41 -5.81
C THR A 925 51.88 63.01 -5.57
N VAL A 926 50.80 62.26 -5.80
CA VAL A 926 49.41 62.74 -5.72
C VAL A 926 48.84 62.45 -4.33
N GLU A 927 48.08 63.40 -3.76
CA GLU A 927 47.41 63.26 -2.45
C GLU A 927 46.13 62.41 -2.56
N SER A 928 46.27 61.17 -3.02
CA SER A 928 45.18 60.22 -3.29
C SER A 928 44.23 60.04 -2.10
N GLY A 929 44.74 60.10 -0.87
CA GLY A 929 43.91 60.00 0.32
C GLY A 929 42.90 61.14 0.46
N LYS A 930 43.26 62.37 0.06
CA LYS A 930 42.34 63.51 0.04
C LYS A 930 41.27 63.35 -1.03
N SER A 931 41.63 62.85 -2.21
CA SER A 931 40.67 62.56 -3.29
C SER A 931 39.64 61.52 -2.85
N LEU A 932 40.06 60.45 -2.16
CA LEU A 932 39.14 59.45 -1.59
C LEU A 932 38.23 60.06 -0.50
N PHE A 933 38.79 60.82 0.43
CA PHE A 933 38.03 61.46 1.51
C PHE A 933 37.00 62.48 0.99
N LYS A 934 37.35 63.23 -0.06
CA LYS A 934 36.44 64.18 -0.72
C LYS A 934 35.35 63.45 -1.53
N MET A 935 35.71 62.42 -2.29
CA MET A 935 34.79 61.59 -3.06
C MET A 935 33.73 60.94 -2.17
N HIS A 936 34.13 60.40 -1.01
CA HIS A 936 33.20 59.83 -0.03
C HIS A 936 32.47 60.88 0.83
N GLN A 937 32.67 62.17 0.56
CA GLN A 937 32.09 63.32 1.26
C GLN A 937 32.22 63.24 2.79
N VAL A 938 33.40 62.81 3.26
CA VAL A 938 33.60 62.48 4.68
C VAL A 938 33.64 63.73 5.55
N LYS A 939 32.93 63.69 6.68
CA LYS A 939 32.96 64.69 7.76
C LYS A 939 33.26 63.97 9.06
N VAL A 940 34.08 64.58 9.91
CA VAL A 940 34.38 64.05 11.25
C VAL A 940 34.11 65.11 12.30
N SER A 941 33.41 64.71 13.35
CA SER A 941 32.99 65.51 14.49
C SER A 941 33.31 64.80 15.81
N TYR A 942 33.44 65.56 16.90
CA TYR A 942 33.94 65.11 18.20
C TYR A 942 33.07 65.62 19.35
N GLU A 943 32.70 64.72 20.25
CA GLU A 943 31.92 65.07 21.43
C GLU A 943 32.46 64.36 22.67
N LEU A 944 32.37 64.99 23.85
CA LEU A 944 32.70 64.29 25.09
C LEU A 944 31.60 63.25 25.37
N SER A 945 31.97 61.98 25.47
CA SER A 945 31.02 60.91 25.76
C SER A 945 30.33 61.12 27.12
N ASP A 946 29.03 60.82 27.19
CA ASP A 946 28.26 60.84 28.45
C ASP A 946 28.83 59.89 29.52
N LYS A 947 29.63 58.89 29.10
CA LYS A 947 30.35 57.96 29.98
C LYS A 947 31.44 58.62 30.84
N ASN A 948 31.82 59.86 30.54
CA ASN A 948 32.80 60.61 31.33
C ASN A 948 32.30 60.92 32.75
N ASN A 949 33.22 60.90 33.72
CA ASN A 949 32.93 61.27 35.10
C ASN A 949 32.86 62.81 35.29
N ASP A 950 32.42 63.25 36.46
CA ASP A 950 32.23 64.68 36.78
C ASP A 950 33.52 65.50 36.74
N ILE A 951 34.69 64.86 36.97
CA ILE A 951 35.99 65.53 36.89
C ILE A 951 36.26 65.89 35.42
N VAL A 952 36.09 64.92 34.52
CA VAL A 952 36.24 65.13 33.08
C VAL A 952 35.19 66.10 32.55
N LYS A 953 33.92 65.95 32.92
CA LYS A 953 32.83 66.86 32.49
C LYS A 953 33.03 68.32 32.95
N ARG A 954 33.82 68.55 34.00
CA ARG A 954 34.15 69.90 34.51
C ARG A 954 35.39 70.51 33.87
N HIS A 955 36.40 69.70 33.55
CA HIS A 955 37.73 70.18 33.16
C HIS A 955 38.10 69.94 31.70
N ALA A 956 37.43 69.00 31.03
CA ALA A 956 37.61 68.73 29.61
C ALA A 956 36.61 69.52 28.75
N SER A 957 37.03 69.97 27.58
CA SER A 957 36.16 70.57 26.57
C SER A 957 36.69 70.35 25.16
N ILE A 958 35.79 70.19 24.19
CA ILE A 958 36.15 70.23 22.76
C ILE A 958 36.24 71.70 22.34
N VAL A 959 37.37 72.11 21.79
CA VAL A 959 37.59 73.49 21.33
C VAL A 959 36.73 73.77 20.09
N LYS A 960 36.12 74.95 20.04
CA LYS A 960 35.28 75.43 18.93
C LYS A 960 35.70 76.82 18.47
N ASN A 961 35.55 77.09 17.18
CA ASN A 961 35.56 78.42 16.57
C ASN A 961 34.14 78.73 16.08
N GLY A 962 33.44 79.62 16.79
CA GLY A 962 31.99 79.76 16.65
C GLY A 962 31.28 78.45 16.98
N GLU A 963 30.40 77.98 16.09
CA GLU A 963 29.71 76.69 16.22
C GLU A 963 30.55 75.50 15.73
N LYS A 964 31.59 75.74 14.92
CA LYS A 964 32.44 74.69 14.34
C LYS A 964 33.48 74.22 15.33
N GLU A 965 33.55 72.92 15.57
CA GLU A 965 34.64 72.32 16.34
C GLU A 965 35.93 72.16 15.53
N VAL A 966 37.06 72.15 16.24
CA VAL A 966 38.40 72.17 15.63
C VAL A 966 39.25 70.94 15.97
N GLY A 967 38.61 69.85 16.40
CA GLY A 967 39.26 68.55 16.66
C GLY A 967 40.37 68.58 17.72
N LEU A 968 40.32 69.56 18.63
CA LEU A 968 41.22 69.69 19.78
C LEU A 968 40.43 69.48 21.07
N LEU A 969 40.92 68.59 21.91
CA LEU A 969 40.51 68.47 23.30
C LEU A 969 41.35 69.44 24.14
N LYS A 970 40.72 70.22 25.01
CA LYS A 970 41.35 71.07 26.03
C LYS A 970 41.10 70.45 27.41
N TRP A 971 42.14 70.43 28.25
CA TRP A 971 42.01 70.27 29.71
C TRP A 971 42.33 71.59 30.40
N GLU A 972 41.42 72.07 31.24
CA GLU A 972 41.61 73.29 32.01
C GLU A 972 41.21 73.08 33.47
N ASN A 973 42.22 73.06 34.33
CA ASN A 973 42.06 73.03 35.78
C ASN A 973 42.94 74.11 36.40
N THR A 974 42.31 75.18 36.87
CA THR A 974 42.94 76.30 37.59
C THR A 974 42.82 76.17 39.12
N GLY A 975 42.19 75.10 39.61
CA GLY A 975 42.10 74.76 41.03
C GLY A 975 43.29 73.92 41.50
N GLY A 976 43.11 73.19 42.62
CA GLY A 976 44.07 72.18 43.07
C GLY A 976 44.10 70.95 42.13
N ALA A 977 45.06 70.05 42.34
CA ALA A 977 45.21 68.85 41.52
C ALA A 977 43.92 68.00 41.51
N ALA A 978 43.35 67.80 40.33
CA ALA A 978 42.16 67.01 40.08
C ALA A 978 42.48 65.56 39.67
N VAL A 979 43.70 65.32 39.18
CA VAL A 979 44.18 63.99 38.78
C VAL A 979 45.25 63.47 39.75
N GLY A 980 45.00 62.29 40.33
CA GLY A 980 45.88 61.63 41.30
C GLY A 980 46.94 60.72 40.66
N SER A 981 47.41 59.72 41.42
CA SER A 981 48.42 58.76 40.93
C SER A 981 47.91 57.76 39.87
N VAL A 982 46.63 57.80 39.55
CA VAL A 982 46.00 57.04 38.46
C VAL A 982 45.60 58.03 37.37
N ASP A 983 46.06 57.79 36.14
CA ASP A 983 45.73 58.62 34.99
C ASP A 983 44.20 58.65 34.76
N GLN A 984 43.63 59.84 34.58
CA GLN A 984 42.20 60.03 34.36
C GLN A 984 41.86 59.82 32.88
N PRO A 985 41.09 58.77 32.50
CA PRO A 985 40.62 58.61 31.13
C PRO A 985 39.59 59.67 30.75
N ILE A 986 39.63 60.13 29.50
CA ILE A 986 38.62 60.94 28.83
C ILE A 986 38.14 60.14 27.62
N VAL A 987 36.85 59.86 27.55
CA VAL A 987 36.21 59.16 26.43
C VAL A 987 35.59 60.18 25.49
N ILE A 988 35.93 60.10 24.20
CA ILE A 988 35.48 61.02 23.16
C ILE A 988 34.73 60.22 22.12
N ASN A 989 33.50 60.62 21.82
CA ASN A 989 32.73 60.12 20.69
C ASN A 989 33.25 60.80 19.43
N VAL A 990 33.94 60.04 18.58
CA VAL A 990 34.29 60.47 17.22
C VAL A 990 33.18 60.02 16.28
N THR A 991 32.44 60.97 15.74
CA THR A 991 31.46 60.75 14.71
C THR A 991 32.13 60.85 13.34
N ILE A 992 31.94 59.84 12.49
CA ILE A 992 32.32 59.85 11.08
C ILE A 992 31.04 59.80 10.26
N GLU A 993 30.81 60.81 9.43
CA GLU A 993 29.69 60.89 8.51
C GLU A 993 30.20 60.84 7.07
N ASN A 994 29.48 60.14 6.20
CA ASN A 994 29.74 60.11 4.76
C ASN A 994 28.41 60.22 4.00
N THR A 995 28.36 61.13 3.04
CA THR A 995 27.15 61.38 2.23
C THR A 995 27.37 60.83 0.82
N TRP A 996 26.42 60.04 0.33
CA TRP A 996 26.50 59.40 -0.99
C TRP A 996 25.32 59.82 -1.86
N MET A 997 25.44 59.71 -3.19
CA MET A 997 24.60 60.40 -4.18
C MET A 997 24.49 61.94 -4.01
N GLY A 998 25.22 62.55 -3.07
CA GLY A 998 25.12 63.99 -2.77
C GLY A 998 23.82 64.38 -2.07
N ASP A 999 23.00 63.41 -1.65
CA ASP A 999 21.74 63.61 -0.95
C ASP A 999 21.97 63.53 0.57
N PRO A 1000 21.74 64.62 1.34
CA PRO A 1000 21.84 64.60 2.79
C PRO A 1000 21.02 63.50 3.47
N ALA A 1001 19.88 63.09 2.91
CA ALA A 1001 19.08 61.98 3.45
C ALA A 1001 19.85 60.65 3.44
N GLN A 1002 20.75 60.47 2.47
CA GLN A 1002 21.60 59.30 2.31
C GLN A 1002 22.86 59.32 3.19
N THR A 1003 23.06 60.37 4.01
CA THR A 1003 24.20 60.43 4.93
C THR A 1003 24.16 59.27 5.93
N THR A 1004 25.26 58.54 5.98
CA THR A 1004 25.54 57.47 6.95
C THR A 1004 26.37 58.05 8.09
N LYS A 1005 26.21 57.49 9.30
CA LYS A 1005 26.85 57.99 10.52
C LYS A 1005 27.39 56.83 11.33
N GLN A 1006 28.68 56.86 11.61
CA GLN A 1006 29.37 55.92 12.51
C GLN A 1006 29.83 56.70 13.74
N VAL A 1007 29.68 56.14 14.94
CA VAL A 1007 30.17 56.76 16.19
C VAL A 1007 31.12 55.78 16.87
N HIS A 1008 32.37 56.21 17.05
CA HIS A 1008 33.46 55.41 17.60
C HIS A 1008 34.01 56.08 18.85
N GLU A 1009 34.39 55.29 19.86
CA GLU A 1009 34.93 55.84 21.11
C GLU A 1009 36.47 55.85 21.10
N VAL A 1010 37.06 57.03 21.27
CA VAL A 1010 38.49 57.22 21.51
C VAL A 1010 38.70 57.53 22.99
N THR A 1011 39.58 56.78 23.66
CA THR A 1011 39.98 57.06 25.04
C THR A 1011 41.39 57.67 25.06
N VAL A 1012 41.51 58.83 25.69
CA VAL A 1012 42.79 59.52 25.95
C VAL A 1012 42.95 59.72 27.46
N TYR A 1013 44.15 60.09 27.92
CA TYR A 1013 44.45 60.14 29.35
C TYR A 1013 45.02 61.49 29.79
N VAL A 1014 44.58 61.95 30.96
CA VAL A 1014 45.19 63.07 31.70
C VAL A 1014 46.05 62.51 32.81
N LYS A 1015 47.28 63.02 32.94
CA LYS A 1015 48.23 62.64 33.99
C LYS A 1015 48.28 63.71 35.09
N LYS A 1016 48.70 63.33 36.30
CA LYS A 1016 48.89 64.24 37.44
C LYS A 1016 49.77 65.46 37.12
N ALA A 1017 49.54 66.56 37.81
CA ALA A 1017 50.08 67.88 37.46
C ALA A 1017 51.61 68.03 37.46
N ASP A 1018 52.34 67.22 38.23
CA ASP A 1018 53.81 67.22 38.25
C ASP A 1018 54.43 66.33 37.14
N THR A 1019 53.62 65.77 36.24
CA THR A 1019 54.11 64.96 35.12
C THR A 1019 54.78 65.82 34.07
N LYS A 1020 56.07 65.60 33.81
CA LYS A 1020 56.80 66.27 32.73
C LYS A 1020 56.21 65.91 31.36
N TYR A 1021 55.46 66.82 30.76
CA TYR A 1021 54.98 66.68 29.39
C TYR A 1021 56.15 66.51 28.41
N THR A 1022 56.00 65.55 27.49
CA THR A 1022 56.98 65.25 26.44
C THR A 1022 56.29 65.36 25.09
N LYS A 1023 56.56 66.46 24.37
CA LYS A 1023 55.96 66.75 23.06
C LYS A 1023 56.24 65.61 22.05
N PRO A 1024 55.20 65.00 21.44
CA PRO A 1024 55.38 63.91 20.48
C PRO A 1024 56.21 64.28 19.24
N SER A 1025 57.05 63.34 18.78
CA SER A 1025 57.97 63.51 17.65
C SER A 1025 57.29 63.66 16.28
N THR A 1026 56.05 63.18 16.15
CA THR A 1026 55.21 63.34 14.95
C THR A 1026 54.62 64.75 14.80
N GLY A 1027 54.96 65.65 15.73
CA GLY A 1027 54.68 67.08 15.65
C GLY A 1027 53.34 67.46 16.28
N PHE A 1028 53.41 68.02 17.47
CA PHE A 1028 52.36 68.89 17.98
C PHE A 1028 52.40 70.21 17.18
N LEU A 1029 51.31 70.52 16.48
CA LEU A 1029 51.06 71.75 15.70
C LEU A 1029 52.23 72.19 14.77
N GLY A 1030 52.50 71.41 13.71
CA GLY A 1030 53.61 71.67 12.79
C GLY A 1030 53.29 71.58 11.29
N THR A 1031 53.10 72.73 10.64
CA THR A 1031 53.36 73.00 9.19
C THR A 1031 52.51 72.34 8.10
N LEU A 1032 51.45 71.58 8.41
CA LEU A 1032 50.50 71.11 7.38
C LEU A 1032 49.15 71.81 7.55
N ALA A 1033 48.64 72.38 6.45
CA ALA A 1033 47.26 72.81 6.34
C ALA A 1033 46.37 71.60 6.62
N ALA A 1034 45.77 71.60 7.81
CA ALA A 1034 44.96 70.49 8.24
C ALA A 1034 43.62 70.55 7.50
N PRO A 1035 43.05 69.39 7.19
CA PRO A 1035 42.12 69.26 6.08
C PRO A 1035 40.71 69.72 6.43
N GLU A 1036 40.07 70.35 5.44
CA GLU A 1036 38.63 70.56 5.43
C GLU A 1036 37.91 69.22 5.75
N GLY A 1037 36.98 69.26 6.70
CA GLY A 1037 36.17 68.11 7.10
C GLY A 1037 36.63 67.31 8.32
N LEU A 1038 37.87 67.47 8.83
CA LEU A 1038 38.32 66.78 10.05
C LEU A 1038 38.29 67.61 11.33
N GLY A 1039 38.00 68.92 11.27
CA GLY A 1039 38.07 69.84 12.40
C GLY A 1039 39.51 70.01 12.91
N SER A 1040 40.15 71.14 12.64
CA SER A 1040 41.60 71.25 12.83
C SER A 1040 42.08 72.60 13.36
N TYR A 1041 43.33 72.65 13.83
CA TYR A 1041 43.94 73.91 14.28
C TYR A 1041 43.99 75.00 13.19
N ALA A 1042 44.02 74.64 11.91
CA ALA A 1042 43.95 75.62 10.83
C ALA A 1042 42.60 76.37 10.81
N ASP A 1043 41.53 75.74 11.33
CA ASP A 1043 40.18 76.30 11.44
C ASP A 1043 39.99 77.25 12.65
N LEU A 1044 41.04 77.49 13.45
CA LEU A 1044 41.02 78.45 14.58
C LEU A 1044 41.38 79.89 14.21
N ASN A 1045 41.99 80.11 13.03
CA ASN A 1045 42.55 81.40 12.61
C ASN A 1045 41.67 82.11 11.57
#